data_AF-A0A9X3J4E6-F1
#
_entry.id   AF-A0A9X3J4E6-F1
#
_cell.length_a   1.000
_cell.length_b   1.000
_cell.length_c   1.000
_cell.angle_alpha   90.00
_cell.angle_beta   90.00
_cell.angle_gamma   90.00
#
_symmetry.space_group_name_H-M   'P 1'
#
loop_
_entity.id
_entity.type
_entity.pdbx_description
1 polymer ?
#
loop_
_entity_poly.entity_id
_entity_poly.type
_entity_poly.pdbx_seq_one_letter_code
_entity_poly.pdbx_strand_id
1 'polypeptide(L)'
;MQRTAVLLAVLATLLPASAAADRLASARGQPLTEVSHEATVRIEDGIARYGVRRTFANAGTRAEEAALRIDLAHGAAVTGLRIRARDRWYTGELMEAEEALAKYRELTGIGAWEAKDPALLQWVWADSVHLRVFPVLAGTVHTVEYTLTAPLEYRDGRYVITYPRPSASTEGTLPLATPILRVDPGHGDARTVVRVSGNRVAPDAAVVLAPPPKPEWVGDGEPDPGAGYVFSRLEIERDEPVLAAEVNLEIDHTFSADLRVHLVTPAGEHVEVTRGNSGSNDIRGTFKLDLPAPAPKSTNEPVPKGMSSLGAWHLVVSDHAGFDVGSLDAWSLTLTPAKAGAAPIRATAVGLPRFIPDAPDGDGNGDHVVIEVEPPPLSTLAARLGRVVASAEHGFTRLEIDAAPRLRELPRRASVVFVLDVSRSVPEAETAAQLRIVEAYLSHVPDASVELVVFDRTARRAFGQFVAAKDFAAALAKARAAGTLTGGNGSALEEGLGLAATALQGRHGPTRIVALTDALLRTRFRNALADPALAQAPGATITHLVIPEEDSEAWIRRDDAHDLAPIVDGHRGVLFAVSAPEGDKALAKTVLGLVRPIAIDHFAIRGVDLSEAQEVPETLREGAGYRAMTGAKDPTRSVVITGKIWATPFRRVVRHEPGFDAATAAFVFSEDEHDELTKEEMLRVAFAGRAVSPVTSYLATEPGVRPSTEGLLGEEIGESFGVGGLGMVGAGGGGGGSGGAPLPSFESLLAPAVERCVAAHKPASGWKVELELETTGVEIVDVLATSARGKGMDECLVEAAWQLMLPSGDWPFRETHKVSLG
;
A
#
# COMPACT_ATOMS: atom_id res chain seq x y z
N MET A 1 56.74 -43.28 9.08
CA MET A 1 56.43 -44.52 8.32
C MET A 1 55.10 -44.30 7.63
N GLN A 2 54.94 -44.79 6.39
CA GLN A 2 53.72 -44.60 5.59
C GLN A 2 52.54 -45.41 6.18
N ARG A 3 51.32 -44.92 5.96
CA ARG A 3 50.25 -45.73 5.34
C ARG A 3 49.11 -44.82 4.84
N THR A 4 49.03 -44.71 3.52
CA THR A 4 47.88 -44.18 2.78
C THR A 4 46.69 -45.12 2.94
N ALA A 5 45.51 -44.57 3.20
CA ALA A 5 44.23 -45.24 3.03
C ALA A 5 43.39 -44.40 2.07
N VAL A 6 43.02 -44.99 0.94
CA VAL A 6 42.16 -44.36 -0.07
C VAL A 6 40.72 -44.52 0.38
N LEU A 7 40.04 -43.42 0.69
CA LEU A 7 38.60 -43.43 0.91
C LEU A 7 37.90 -43.09 -0.41
N LEU A 8 37.26 -44.08 -1.04
CA LEU A 8 36.30 -43.81 -2.12
C LEU A 8 35.05 -43.20 -1.47
N ALA A 9 34.89 -41.88 -1.58
CA ALA A 9 33.61 -41.25 -1.32
C ALA A 9 32.67 -41.56 -2.50
N VAL A 10 31.83 -42.58 -2.36
CA VAL A 10 30.66 -42.73 -3.22
C VAL A 10 29.69 -41.63 -2.81
N LEU A 11 29.67 -40.55 -3.60
CA LEU A 11 28.74 -39.45 -3.44
C LEU A 11 27.34 -39.93 -3.82
N ALA A 12 26.64 -40.54 -2.86
CA ALA A 12 25.19 -40.74 -2.98
C ALA A 12 24.54 -39.36 -2.92
N THR A 13 24.21 -38.82 -4.10
CA THR A 13 23.44 -37.59 -4.24
C THR A 13 22.05 -37.81 -3.65
N LEU A 14 21.87 -37.41 -2.39
CA LEU A 14 20.55 -37.11 -1.86
C LEU A 14 20.02 -35.90 -2.63
N LEU A 15 19.19 -36.17 -3.64
CA LEU A 15 18.41 -35.13 -4.31
C LEU A 15 17.49 -34.50 -3.26
N PRO A 16 17.51 -33.16 -3.06
CA PRO A 16 16.53 -32.51 -2.21
C PRO A 16 15.12 -32.74 -2.78
N ALA A 17 14.19 -33.16 -1.92
CA ALA A 17 12.84 -33.55 -2.33
C ALA A 17 11.93 -32.33 -2.50
N SER A 18 12.00 -31.70 -3.68
CA SER A 18 11.12 -30.66 -4.24
C SER A 18 9.84 -30.34 -3.46
N ALA A 19 9.62 -29.07 -3.10
CA ALA A 19 8.29 -28.58 -2.75
C ALA A 19 7.38 -28.65 -3.99
N ALA A 20 6.26 -29.36 -3.88
CA ALA A 20 5.37 -29.63 -5.01
C ALA A 20 4.01 -30.15 -4.50
N ALA A 21 3.22 -29.23 -3.93
CA ALA A 21 1.93 -29.48 -3.29
C ALA A 21 1.96 -30.56 -2.18
N ASP A 22 0.76 -30.86 -1.65
CA ASP A 22 0.58 -32.00 -0.75
C ASP A 22 1.19 -33.27 -1.37
N ARG A 23 1.85 -34.09 -0.55
CA ARG A 23 2.46 -35.35 -1.00
C ARG A 23 1.88 -36.52 -0.25
N LEU A 24 1.10 -37.34 -0.96
CA LEU A 24 0.49 -38.56 -0.43
C LEU A 24 1.40 -39.75 -0.71
N ALA A 25 1.76 -40.48 0.35
CA ALA A 25 2.50 -41.73 0.31
C ALA A 25 1.70 -42.84 1.01
N SER A 26 2.01 -44.09 0.64
CA SER A 26 1.54 -45.29 1.33
C SER A 26 2.72 -46.03 1.94
N ALA A 27 2.66 -46.35 3.22
CA ALA A 27 3.82 -46.89 3.92
C ALA A 27 4.22 -48.31 3.46
N ARG A 28 3.28 -49.10 2.92
CA ARG A 28 3.56 -50.44 2.35
C ARG A 28 3.37 -50.52 0.83
N GLY A 29 3.34 -49.38 0.14
CA GLY A 29 3.31 -49.31 -1.33
C GLY A 29 2.02 -49.82 -1.98
N GLN A 30 0.89 -49.87 -1.26
CA GLN A 30 -0.38 -50.29 -1.84
C GLN A 30 -1.08 -49.18 -2.65
N PRO A 31 -2.00 -49.54 -3.57
CA PRO A 31 -2.88 -48.60 -4.24
C PRO A 31 -3.76 -47.83 -3.26
N LEU A 32 -3.33 -46.61 -2.91
CA LEU A 32 -4.02 -45.65 -2.07
C LEU A 32 -4.23 -44.36 -2.90
N THR A 33 -5.39 -43.73 -2.77
CA THR A 33 -5.73 -42.47 -3.45
C THR A 33 -6.60 -41.62 -2.55
N GLU A 34 -6.48 -40.30 -2.64
CA GLU A 34 -7.49 -39.39 -2.12
C GLU A 34 -8.67 -39.31 -3.10
N VAL A 35 -9.89 -39.44 -2.59
CA VAL A 35 -11.14 -39.42 -3.38
C VAL A 35 -12.01 -38.19 -3.14
N SER A 36 -11.65 -37.36 -2.17
CA SER A 36 -12.36 -36.11 -1.86
C SER A 36 -11.48 -35.18 -1.02
N HIS A 37 -11.39 -33.92 -1.43
CA HIS A 37 -10.74 -32.81 -0.73
C HIS A 37 -11.71 -31.63 -0.69
N GLU A 38 -12.25 -31.31 0.49
CA GLU A 38 -13.12 -30.16 0.71
C GLU A 38 -12.43 -29.16 1.65
N ALA A 39 -12.36 -27.89 1.27
CA ALA A 39 -11.80 -26.82 2.09
C ALA A 39 -12.85 -25.73 2.31
N THR A 40 -13.25 -25.48 3.55
CA THR A 40 -14.17 -24.38 3.89
C THR A 40 -13.42 -23.34 4.70
N VAL A 41 -13.29 -22.13 4.16
CA VAL A 41 -12.73 -20.97 4.87
C VAL A 41 -13.86 -20.18 5.50
N ARG A 42 -13.72 -19.81 6.76
CA ARG A 42 -14.59 -18.88 7.46
C ARG A 42 -13.76 -17.76 8.09
N ILE A 43 -14.11 -16.51 7.81
CA ILE A 43 -13.49 -15.35 8.45
C ILE A 43 -14.30 -15.01 9.70
N GLU A 44 -13.67 -15.03 10.88
CA GLU A 44 -14.33 -14.74 12.16
C GLU A 44 -13.33 -14.06 13.11
N ASP A 45 -13.76 -13.00 13.81
CA ASP A 45 -12.94 -12.16 14.69
C ASP A 45 -11.62 -11.63 14.07
N GLY A 46 -11.59 -11.55 12.74
CA GLY A 46 -10.43 -11.12 11.96
C GLY A 46 -9.33 -12.17 11.80
N ILE A 47 -9.71 -13.43 11.85
CA ILE A 47 -8.86 -14.60 11.66
C ILE A 47 -9.53 -15.48 10.59
N ALA A 48 -8.75 -16.08 9.69
CA ALA A 48 -9.26 -17.08 8.76
C ALA A 48 -9.18 -18.48 9.39
N ARG A 49 -10.31 -19.18 9.47
CA ARG A 49 -10.40 -20.57 9.93
C ARG A 49 -10.74 -21.48 8.76
N TYR A 50 -9.88 -22.44 8.47
CA TYR A 50 -10.06 -23.42 7.42
C TYR A 50 -10.48 -24.75 8.06
N GLY A 51 -11.64 -25.27 7.69
CA GLY A 51 -11.97 -26.69 7.90
C GLY A 51 -11.61 -27.45 6.63
N VAL A 52 -10.57 -28.28 6.67
CA VAL A 52 -10.10 -29.07 5.53
C VAL A 52 -10.41 -30.55 5.76
N ARG A 53 -11.26 -31.12 4.92
CA ARG A 53 -11.69 -32.52 4.97
C ARG A 53 -11.08 -33.30 3.80
N ARG A 54 -10.41 -34.39 4.12
CA ARG A 54 -9.80 -35.31 3.15
C ARG A 54 -10.34 -36.72 3.33
N THR A 55 -10.52 -37.46 2.25
CA THR A 55 -10.98 -38.86 2.28
C THR A 55 -10.07 -39.73 1.42
N PHE A 56 -9.50 -40.77 2.01
CA PHE A 56 -8.59 -41.70 1.32
C PHE A 56 -9.29 -43.04 1.08
N ALA A 57 -9.04 -43.66 -0.07
CA ALA A 57 -9.52 -44.98 -0.43
C ALA A 57 -8.33 -45.93 -0.63
N ASN A 58 -8.37 -47.10 0.03
CA ASN A 58 -7.37 -48.15 -0.14
C ASN A 58 -7.94 -49.25 -1.05
N ALA A 59 -7.43 -49.35 -2.28
CA ALA A 59 -7.79 -50.38 -3.26
C ALA A 59 -6.85 -51.60 -3.20
N GLY A 60 -5.91 -51.64 -2.26
CA GLY A 60 -5.06 -52.78 -1.93
C GLY A 60 -5.80 -53.89 -1.17
N THR A 61 -5.04 -54.89 -0.71
CA THR A 61 -5.57 -56.14 -0.13
C THR A 61 -5.37 -56.24 1.39
N ARG A 62 -4.63 -55.32 2.01
CA ARG A 62 -4.44 -55.22 3.47
C ARG A 62 -4.56 -53.77 3.94
N ALA A 63 -4.71 -53.56 5.24
CA ALA A 63 -4.67 -52.24 5.86
C ALA A 63 -3.41 -51.46 5.46
N GLU A 64 -3.54 -50.14 5.27
CA GLU A 64 -2.46 -49.24 4.85
C GLU A 64 -2.42 -47.98 5.73
N GLU A 65 -1.24 -47.36 5.83
CA GLU A 65 -1.10 -46.00 6.38
C GLU A 65 -1.15 -44.98 5.23
N ALA A 66 -2.06 -44.02 5.32
CA ALA A 66 -2.03 -42.83 4.49
C ALA A 66 -1.11 -41.80 5.16
N ALA A 67 0.04 -41.54 4.56
CA ALA A 67 1.00 -40.53 5.00
C ALA A 67 0.93 -39.34 4.05
N LEU A 68 0.45 -38.20 4.53
CA LEU A 68 0.26 -36.99 3.75
C LEU A 68 1.13 -35.88 4.35
N ARG A 69 2.17 -35.45 3.62
CA ARG A 69 2.80 -34.15 3.87
C ARG A 69 1.88 -33.07 3.29
N ILE A 70 1.53 -32.09 4.12
CA ILE A 70 0.57 -31.04 3.81
C ILE A 70 1.31 -29.71 3.87
N ASP A 71 1.17 -28.93 2.81
CA ASP A 71 1.60 -27.54 2.77
C ASP A 71 0.41 -26.68 3.24
N LEU A 72 0.66 -25.67 4.08
CA LEU A 72 -0.38 -24.89 4.75
C LEU A 72 -0.73 -23.63 3.96
N ALA A 73 -1.89 -23.03 4.26
CA ALA A 73 -2.16 -21.66 3.83
C ALA A 73 -1.12 -20.71 4.47
N HIS A 74 -0.76 -19.62 3.78
CA HIS A 74 0.28 -18.70 4.26
C HIS A 74 0.01 -18.20 5.69
N GLY A 75 1.02 -18.28 6.56
CA GLY A 75 0.94 -17.93 7.98
C GLY A 75 -0.01 -18.79 8.83
N ALA A 76 -0.54 -19.91 8.32
CA ALA A 76 -1.56 -20.70 9.00
C ALA A 76 -0.97 -21.76 9.94
N ALA A 77 -1.47 -21.80 11.19
CA ALA A 77 -1.16 -22.85 12.14
C ALA A 77 -2.26 -23.94 12.16
N VAL A 78 -1.87 -25.21 12.30
CA VAL A 78 -2.84 -26.30 12.56
C VAL A 78 -3.34 -26.19 14.00
N THR A 79 -4.65 -26.05 14.18
CA THR A 79 -5.31 -25.83 15.48
C THR A 79 -6.40 -26.85 15.83
N GLY A 80 -6.46 -27.97 15.08
CA GLY A 80 -7.37 -29.06 15.37
C GLY A 80 -7.25 -30.25 14.42
N LEU A 81 -7.58 -31.43 14.91
CA LEU A 81 -7.71 -32.68 14.16
C LEU A 81 -9.00 -33.40 14.58
N ARG A 82 -9.67 -34.06 13.65
CA ARG A 82 -10.72 -35.04 13.93
C ARG A 82 -10.80 -36.12 12.85
N ILE A 83 -11.13 -37.34 13.25
CA ILE A 83 -11.36 -38.48 12.34
C ILE A 83 -12.83 -38.87 12.32
N ARG A 84 -13.29 -39.41 11.19
CA ARG A 84 -14.64 -39.97 11.06
C ARG A 84 -14.58 -41.49 11.03
N ALA A 85 -15.08 -42.11 12.09
CA ALA A 85 -15.33 -43.54 12.13
C ALA A 85 -16.85 -43.79 12.08
N ARG A 86 -17.28 -44.56 11.07
CA ARG A 86 -18.70 -44.76 10.73
C ARG A 86 -19.37 -43.38 10.52
N ASP A 87 -20.48 -43.11 11.21
CA ASP A 87 -21.22 -41.84 11.13
C ASP A 87 -20.85 -40.84 12.25
N ARG A 88 -19.72 -41.03 12.94
CA ARG A 88 -19.32 -40.21 14.09
C ARG A 88 -17.94 -39.59 13.92
N TRP A 89 -17.80 -38.36 14.39
CA TRP A 89 -16.54 -37.63 14.46
C TRP A 89 -15.91 -37.79 15.84
N TYR A 90 -14.59 -37.99 15.86
CA TYR A 90 -13.77 -38.11 17.06
C TYR A 90 -12.66 -37.06 17.01
N THR A 91 -12.70 -36.12 17.95
CA THR A 91 -11.72 -35.03 18.06
C THR A 91 -10.38 -35.56 18.57
N GLY A 92 -9.30 -35.09 17.98
CA GLY A 92 -7.94 -35.35 18.46
C GLY A 92 -7.60 -34.59 19.72
N GLU A 93 -6.81 -35.22 20.58
CA GLU A 93 -6.19 -34.60 21.74
C GLU A 93 -4.85 -34.00 21.32
N LEU A 94 -4.60 -32.75 21.72
CA LEU A 94 -3.29 -32.11 21.60
C LEU A 94 -2.45 -32.57 22.80
N MET A 95 -1.24 -33.05 22.54
CA MET A 95 -0.29 -33.48 23.58
C MET A 95 1.15 -33.23 23.12
N GLU A 96 2.14 -33.57 23.95
CA GLU A 96 3.55 -33.42 23.58
C GLU A 96 3.89 -34.27 22.34
N ALA A 97 4.72 -33.75 21.43
CA ALA A 97 4.98 -34.39 20.13
C ALA A 97 5.56 -35.81 20.27
N GLU A 98 6.52 -35.99 21.18
CA GLU A 98 7.13 -37.28 21.51
C GLU A 98 6.10 -38.27 22.09
N GLU A 99 5.20 -37.79 22.96
CA GLU A 99 4.15 -38.61 23.58
C GLU A 99 3.10 -39.05 22.55
N ALA A 100 2.67 -38.12 21.68
CA ALA A 100 1.76 -38.40 20.57
C ALA A 100 2.34 -39.44 19.61
N LEU A 101 3.62 -39.30 19.27
CA LEU A 101 4.36 -40.22 18.41
C LEU A 101 4.54 -41.61 19.06
N ALA A 102 4.85 -41.66 20.36
CA ALA A 102 4.97 -42.90 21.11
C ALA A 102 3.63 -43.65 21.17
N LYS A 103 2.53 -42.96 21.53
CA LYS A 103 1.18 -43.53 21.51
C LYS A 103 0.75 -43.97 20.10
N TYR A 104 1.09 -43.22 19.07
CA TYR A 104 0.81 -43.62 17.69
C TYR A 104 1.56 -44.91 17.30
N ARG A 105 2.85 -45.00 17.63
CA ARG A 105 3.67 -46.20 17.42
C ARG A 105 3.14 -47.41 18.22
N GLU A 106 2.62 -47.19 19.43
CA GLU A 106 1.95 -48.23 20.23
C GLU A 106 0.66 -48.73 19.56
N LEU A 107 -0.20 -47.80 19.10
CA LEU A 107 -1.49 -48.12 18.47
C LEU A 107 -1.39 -48.71 17.06
N THR A 108 -0.26 -48.49 16.37
CA THR A 108 0.04 -49.03 15.03
C THR A 108 0.99 -50.23 15.06
N GLY A 109 1.62 -50.52 16.21
CA GLY A 109 2.66 -51.54 16.37
C GLY A 109 2.13 -52.98 16.53
N ILE A 110 3.05 -53.95 16.41
CA ILE A 110 2.74 -55.37 16.60
C ILE A 110 2.92 -55.73 18.09
N GLY A 111 1.82 -55.79 18.84
CA GLY A 111 1.82 -56.06 20.28
C GLY A 111 0.45 -56.52 20.82
N ALA A 112 0.38 -56.86 22.10
CA ALA A 112 -0.79 -57.50 22.73
C ALA A 112 -1.96 -56.54 23.07
N TRP A 113 -2.11 -55.45 22.31
CA TRP A 113 -3.08 -54.39 22.57
C TRP A 113 -4.16 -54.33 21.48
N GLU A 114 -5.33 -53.82 21.83
CA GLU A 114 -6.46 -53.68 20.91
C GLU A 114 -6.15 -52.61 19.85
N ALA A 115 -5.97 -53.02 18.60
CA ALA A 115 -5.74 -52.09 17.49
C ALA A 115 -6.93 -51.13 17.32
N LYS A 116 -6.60 -49.86 17.12
CA LYS A 116 -7.54 -48.74 16.94
C LYS A 116 -7.32 -48.10 15.57
N ASP A 117 -8.14 -47.10 15.26
CA ASP A 117 -7.96 -46.21 14.11
C ASP A 117 -7.32 -44.88 14.59
N PRO A 118 -5.98 -44.77 14.74
CA PRO A 118 -5.32 -43.51 15.03
C PRO A 118 -5.12 -42.62 13.80
N ALA A 119 -5.24 -41.30 13.99
CA ALA A 119 -4.60 -40.31 13.13
C ALA A 119 -3.69 -39.41 13.97
N LEU A 120 -2.48 -39.18 13.48
CA LEU A 120 -1.45 -38.34 14.08
C LEU A 120 -1.14 -37.19 13.13
N LEU A 121 -1.15 -35.95 13.63
CA LEU A 121 -0.83 -34.74 12.87
C LEU A 121 0.30 -33.99 13.59
N GLN A 122 1.45 -33.90 12.92
CA GLN A 122 2.71 -33.42 13.49
C GLN A 122 3.27 -32.23 12.72
N TRP A 123 4.09 -31.45 13.42
CA TRP A 123 4.95 -30.44 12.83
C TRP A 123 5.93 -31.03 11.82
N VAL A 124 6.24 -30.27 10.78
CA VAL A 124 7.43 -30.46 9.94
C VAL A 124 8.20 -29.15 9.87
N TRP A 125 7.50 -28.05 9.56
CA TRP A 125 8.05 -26.69 9.52
C TRP A 125 6.93 -25.65 9.75
N ALA A 126 7.27 -24.36 9.78
CA ALA A 126 6.34 -23.24 9.98
C ALA A 126 5.11 -23.27 9.05
N ASP A 127 5.33 -23.75 7.82
CA ASP A 127 4.39 -23.80 6.70
C ASP A 127 3.87 -25.21 6.38
N SER A 128 4.35 -26.26 7.05
CA SER A 128 4.11 -27.64 6.62
C SER A 128 4.02 -28.65 7.75
N VAL A 129 3.14 -29.64 7.57
CA VAL A 129 2.81 -30.65 8.58
C VAL A 129 2.69 -32.04 7.98
N HIS A 130 2.83 -33.07 8.82
CA HIS A 130 2.70 -34.47 8.42
C HIS A 130 1.49 -35.10 9.09
N LEU A 131 0.49 -35.44 8.28
CA LEU A 131 -0.69 -36.20 8.68
C LEU A 131 -0.49 -37.68 8.38
N ARG A 132 -0.62 -38.54 9.39
CA ARG A 132 -0.62 -40.00 9.22
C ARG A 132 -1.93 -40.58 9.72
N VAL A 133 -2.57 -41.40 8.88
CA VAL A 133 -3.88 -42.00 9.16
C VAL A 133 -3.80 -43.51 8.95
N PHE A 134 -4.08 -44.26 10.01
CA PHE A 134 -4.05 -45.72 10.00
C PHE A 134 -5.22 -46.29 10.83
N PRO A 135 -5.75 -47.48 10.50
CA PRO A 135 -5.62 -48.19 9.23
C PRO A 135 -6.66 -47.68 8.22
N VAL A 136 -6.23 -47.36 7.00
CA VAL A 136 -7.16 -47.34 5.86
C VAL A 136 -7.39 -48.79 5.45
N LEU A 137 -8.52 -49.39 5.83
CA LEU A 137 -8.80 -50.81 5.59
C LEU A 137 -9.00 -51.08 4.09
N ALA A 138 -8.56 -52.26 3.63
CA ALA A 138 -8.68 -52.70 2.24
C ALA A 138 -10.15 -52.67 1.75
N GLY A 139 -10.39 -52.05 0.59
CA GLY A 139 -11.71 -51.89 0.00
C GLY A 139 -12.60 -50.86 0.72
N THR A 140 -12.05 -50.03 1.61
CA THR A 140 -12.81 -49.01 2.37
C THR A 140 -12.27 -47.60 2.13
N VAL A 141 -13.02 -46.61 2.63
CA VAL A 141 -12.60 -45.21 2.69
C VAL A 141 -12.47 -44.75 4.14
N HIS A 142 -11.51 -43.87 4.41
CA HIS A 142 -11.35 -43.22 5.72
C HIS A 142 -11.34 -41.70 5.54
N THR A 143 -12.13 -40.99 6.34
CA THR A 143 -12.26 -39.52 6.28
C THR A 143 -11.62 -38.87 7.51
N VAL A 144 -10.82 -37.85 7.28
CA VAL A 144 -10.16 -37.02 8.29
C VAL A 144 -10.50 -35.55 8.02
N GLU A 145 -10.52 -34.74 9.06
CA GLU A 145 -10.66 -33.30 8.94
C GLU A 145 -9.73 -32.59 9.93
N TYR A 146 -9.05 -31.55 9.48
CA TYR A 146 -8.16 -30.73 10.30
C TYR A 146 -8.53 -29.26 10.17
N THR A 147 -8.22 -28.49 11.22
CA THR A 147 -8.50 -27.06 11.30
C THR A 147 -7.21 -26.28 11.13
N LEU A 148 -7.15 -25.36 10.18
CA LEU A 148 -6.11 -24.33 10.12
C LEU A 148 -6.66 -23.01 10.65
N THR A 149 -5.82 -22.24 11.33
CA THR A 149 -6.10 -20.88 11.79
C THR A 149 -4.99 -19.99 11.24
N ALA A 150 -5.33 -18.98 10.44
CA ALA A 150 -4.37 -18.09 9.76
C ALA A 150 -4.70 -16.61 10.03
N PRO A 151 -3.69 -15.72 10.01
CA PRO A 151 -3.92 -14.28 10.07
C PRO A 151 -4.61 -13.79 8.79
N LEU A 152 -5.09 -12.54 8.81
CA LEU A 152 -5.58 -11.87 7.61
C LEU A 152 -4.57 -10.82 7.14
N GLU A 153 -4.09 -10.94 5.90
CA GLU A 153 -3.55 -9.78 5.22
C GLU A 153 -4.68 -8.78 4.94
N TYR A 154 -4.32 -7.51 4.78
CA TYR A 154 -5.26 -6.49 4.32
C TYR A 154 -4.53 -5.42 3.51
N ARG A 155 -4.94 -5.30 2.25
CA ARG A 155 -4.45 -4.35 1.25
C ARG A 155 -5.61 -3.90 0.38
N ASP A 156 -5.55 -2.65 -0.11
CA ASP A 156 -6.59 -2.03 -0.95
C ASP A 156 -8.03 -2.19 -0.42
N GLY A 157 -8.19 -2.16 0.90
CA GLY A 157 -9.49 -2.28 1.55
C GLY A 157 -10.13 -3.68 1.47
N ARG A 158 -9.35 -4.74 1.26
CA ARG A 158 -9.80 -6.14 1.19
C ARG A 158 -8.96 -7.02 2.11
N TYR A 159 -9.60 -7.98 2.78
CA TYR A 159 -8.87 -9.09 3.40
C TYR A 159 -8.32 -9.99 2.31
N VAL A 160 -7.08 -10.41 2.46
CA VAL A 160 -6.40 -11.33 1.53
C VAL A 160 -5.90 -12.52 2.32
N ILE A 161 -6.15 -13.71 1.78
CA ILE A 161 -5.70 -14.99 2.31
C ILE A 161 -5.39 -15.94 1.15
N THR A 162 -4.67 -17.03 1.42
CA THR A 162 -4.28 -17.99 0.38
C THR A 162 -4.73 -19.42 0.71
N TYR A 163 -4.72 -20.28 -0.30
CA TYR A 163 -4.88 -21.73 -0.11
C TYR A 163 -4.03 -22.48 -1.16
N PRO A 164 -3.39 -23.62 -0.84
CA PRO A 164 -2.61 -24.38 -1.82
C PRO A 164 -3.46 -24.86 -3.01
N ARG A 165 -2.89 -24.85 -4.22
CA ARG A 165 -3.44 -25.55 -5.39
C ARG A 165 -2.87 -26.97 -5.46
N PRO A 166 -3.58 -27.90 -6.13
CA PRO A 166 -2.97 -29.17 -6.49
C PRO A 166 -1.90 -28.94 -7.57
N SER A 167 -0.72 -29.54 -7.40
CA SER A 167 0.34 -29.50 -8.41
C SER A 167 -0.08 -30.19 -9.71
N ALA A 168 0.47 -29.72 -10.84
CA ALA A 168 0.36 -30.37 -12.14
C ALA A 168 1.35 -31.54 -12.34
N SER A 169 2.32 -31.73 -11.43
CA SER A 169 3.26 -32.86 -11.44
C SER A 169 2.84 -33.93 -10.43
N THR A 170 2.92 -35.20 -10.84
CA THR A 170 2.60 -36.36 -9.98
C THR A 170 3.81 -37.23 -9.66
N GLU A 171 5.04 -36.73 -9.88
CA GLU A 171 6.25 -37.50 -9.59
C GLU A 171 6.46 -37.60 -8.07
N GLY A 172 6.59 -38.81 -7.55
CA GLY A 172 6.81 -39.07 -6.13
C GLY A 172 5.58 -38.95 -5.21
N THR A 173 4.39 -38.67 -5.74
CA THR A 173 3.13 -38.58 -4.95
C THR A 173 2.04 -39.49 -5.51
N LEU A 174 1.20 -40.05 -4.63
CA LEU A 174 0.01 -40.82 -4.99
C LEU A 174 -1.14 -39.88 -5.41
N PRO A 175 -2.17 -40.38 -6.13
CA PRO A 175 -3.20 -39.51 -6.70
C PRO A 175 -4.03 -38.80 -5.63
N LEU A 176 -4.03 -37.47 -5.72
CA LEU A 176 -4.80 -36.54 -4.89
C LEU A 176 -6.11 -36.11 -5.55
N ALA A 177 -7.07 -35.67 -4.74
CA ALA A 177 -8.33 -35.13 -5.24
C ALA A 177 -8.20 -33.63 -5.54
N THR A 178 -8.89 -33.14 -6.57
CA THR A 178 -8.94 -31.69 -6.84
C THR A 178 -9.71 -30.98 -5.71
N PRO A 179 -9.14 -29.97 -5.04
CA PRO A 179 -9.80 -29.32 -3.90
C PRO A 179 -11.08 -28.58 -4.31
N ILE A 180 -12.12 -28.72 -3.50
CA ILE A 180 -13.33 -27.90 -3.57
C ILE A 180 -13.29 -26.88 -2.44
N LEU A 181 -13.05 -25.62 -2.79
CA LEU A 181 -13.01 -24.48 -1.88
C LEU A 181 -14.41 -23.88 -1.69
N ARG A 182 -14.74 -23.49 -0.46
CA ARG A 182 -15.87 -22.63 -0.09
C ARG A 182 -15.34 -21.50 0.79
N VAL A 183 -15.89 -20.30 0.61
CA VAL A 183 -15.48 -19.11 1.37
C VAL A 183 -16.72 -18.46 2.00
N ASP A 184 -16.80 -18.54 3.32
CA ASP A 184 -17.77 -17.85 4.17
C ASP A 184 -17.11 -16.57 4.74
N PRO A 185 -17.54 -15.37 4.32
CA PRO A 185 -17.01 -14.12 4.87
C PRO A 185 -17.29 -13.91 6.36
N GLY A 186 -18.21 -14.67 6.98
CA GLY A 186 -18.66 -14.45 8.35
C GLY A 186 -19.57 -13.23 8.55
N HIS A 187 -19.65 -12.32 7.56
CA HIS A 187 -20.49 -11.11 7.59
C HIS A 187 -21.18 -10.81 6.25
N GLY A 188 -22.17 -9.91 6.31
CA GLY A 188 -22.87 -9.39 5.15
C GLY A 188 -23.97 -10.32 4.62
N ASP A 189 -24.15 -10.34 3.30
CA ASP A 189 -25.14 -11.15 2.60
C ASP A 189 -24.56 -11.76 1.30
N ALA A 190 -25.40 -12.37 0.45
CA ALA A 190 -24.98 -12.96 -0.83
C ALA A 190 -24.34 -11.96 -1.84
N ARG A 191 -24.29 -10.66 -1.52
CA ARG A 191 -23.63 -9.61 -2.32
C ARG A 191 -22.22 -9.29 -1.85
N THR A 192 -21.83 -9.65 -0.63
CA THR A 192 -20.45 -9.49 -0.11
C THR A 192 -19.44 -9.93 -1.16
N VAL A 193 -18.49 -9.07 -1.50
CA VAL A 193 -17.54 -9.36 -2.58
C VAL A 193 -16.51 -10.37 -2.09
N VAL A 194 -16.57 -11.58 -2.64
CA VAL A 194 -15.54 -12.61 -2.55
C VAL A 194 -14.93 -12.78 -3.94
N ARG A 195 -13.60 -12.85 -4.03
CA ARG A 195 -12.87 -13.20 -5.25
C ARG A 195 -11.94 -14.37 -4.99
N VAL A 196 -11.85 -15.29 -5.96
CA VAL A 196 -10.92 -16.43 -5.95
C VAL A 196 -10.17 -16.41 -7.27
N SER A 197 -8.84 -16.28 -7.24
CA SER A 197 -8.03 -15.97 -8.44
C SER A 197 -8.53 -14.72 -9.19
N GLY A 198 -8.92 -13.66 -8.47
CA GLY A 198 -9.52 -12.44 -9.02
C GLY A 198 -10.97 -12.57 -9.52
N ASN A 199 -11.47 -13.78 -9.78
CA ASN A 199 -12.84 -14.03 -10.25
C ASN A 199 -13.85 -13.85 -9.11
N ARG A 200 -14.88 -13.01 -9.30
CA ARG A 200 -15.93 -12.82 -8.29
C ARG A 200 -16.79 -14.07 -8.17
N VAL A 201 -16.89 -14.62 -6.96
CA VAL A 201 -17.74 -15.76 -6.61
C VAL A 201 -18.81 -15.33 -5.61
N ALA A 202 -19.88 -16.12 -5.47
CA ALA A 202 -20.85 -15.90 -4.40
C ALA A 202 -20.31 -16.47 -3.07
N PRO A 203 -20.62 -15.86 -1.91
CA PRO A 203 -20.33 -16.46 -0.60
C PRO A 203 -20.84 -17.90 -0.50
N ASP A 204 -20.06 -18.77 0.13
CA ASP A 204 -20.28 -20.23 0.26
C ASP A 204 -20.47 -21.01 -1.08
N ALA A 205 -20.20 -20.40 -2.24
CA ALA A 205 -20.18 -21.14 -3.50
C ALA A 205 -19.01 -22.13 -3.53
N ALA A 206 -19.25 -23.33 -4.07
CA ALA A 206 -18.20 -24.31 -4.33
C ALA A 206 -17.34 -23.85 -5.53
N VAL A 207 -16.04 -23.72 -5.32
CA VAL A 207 -15.04 -23.37 -6.33
C VAL A 207 -14.06 -24.53 -6.46
N VAL A 208 -13.96 -25.11 -7.66
CA VAL A 208 -12.98 -26.17 -7.94
C VAL A 208 -11.61 -25.53 -8.17
N LEU A 209 -10.62 -25.88 -7.35
CA LEU A 209 -9.25 -25.39 -7.48
C LEU A 209 -8.48 -26.28 -8.46
N ALA A 210 -8.59 -25.99 -9.75
CA ALA A 210 -7.75 -26.62 -10.76
C ALA A 210 -6.26 -26.29 -10.52
N PRO A 211 -5.34 -27.20 -10.91
CA PRO A 211 -3.91 -26.89 -10.99
C PRO A 211 -3.68 -25.60 -11.80
N PRO A 212 -2.65 -24.82 -11.50
CA PRO A 212 -2.33 -23.65 -12.31
C PRO A 212 -2.05 -24.10 -13.75
N PRO A 213 -2.50 -23.33 -14.77
CA PRO A 213 -2.05 -23.57 -16.12
C PRO A 213 -0.54 -23.37 -16.15
N LYS A 214 0.22 -24.36 -16.68
CA LYS A 214 1.66 -24.19 -16.87
C LYS A 214 1.89 -22.92 -17.69
N PRO A 215 2.69 -21.94 -17.20
CA PRO A 215 3.02 -20.77 -18.00
C PRO A 215 3.72 -21.24 -19.29
N GLU A 216 3.26 -20.75 -20.43
CA GLU A 216 3.89 -21.03 -21.71
C GLU A 216 5.23 -20.30 -21.74
N TRP A 217 6.33 -21.05 -21.82
CA TRP A 217 7.68 -20.47 -21.92
C TRP A 217 7.78 -19.59 -23.17
N VAL A 218 8.31 -18.38 -23.01
CA VAL A 218 8.42 -17.42 -24.10
C VAL A 218 9.88 -17.17 -24.43
N GLY A 219 10.31 -17.71 -25.56
CA GLY A 219 11.65 -17.55 -26.11
C GLY A 219 12.38 -18.88 -26.30
N ASP A 220 13.66 -18.78 -26.61
CA ASP A 220 14.56 -19.93 -26.76
C ASP A 220 14.95 -20.53 -25.39
N GLY A 221 15.26 -21.82 -25.37
CA GLY A 221 15.65 -22.53 -24.14
C GLY A 221 14.48 -23.11 -23.36
N GLU A 222 14.69 -23.35 -22.07
CA GLU A 222 13.71 -23.87 -21.10
C GLU A 222 13.83 -23.06 -19.79
N PRO A 223 12.75 -22.92 -19.00
CA PRO A 223 12.80 -22.25 -17.70
C PRO A 223 13.68 -23.02 -16.71
N ASP A 224 14.35 -22.29 -15.82
CA ASP A 224 15.00 -22.87 -14.64
C ASP A 224 13.90 -23.33 -13.65
N PRO A 225 13.84 -24.62 -13.27
CA PRO A 225 12.84 -25.10 -12.32
C PRO A 225 13.00 -24.51 -10.90
N GLY A 226 14.12 -23.86 -10.60
CA GLY A 226 14.38 -23.13 -9.35
C GLY A 226 14.12 -21.62 -9.43
N ALA A 227 13.44 -21.13 -10.49
CA ALA A 227 13.14 -19.70 -10.64
C ALA A 227 11.64 -19.40 -10.83
N GLY A 228 11.20 -18.29 -10.25
CA GLY A 228 9.86 -17.72 -10.43
C GLY A 228 9.81 -16.93 -11.74
N TYR A 229 8.70 -16.95 -12.47
CA TYR A 229 8.60 -16.25 -13.77
C TYR A 229 7.33 -15.43 -13.94
N VAL A 230 7.49 -14.14 -14.27
CA VAL A 230 6.43 -13.31 -14.83
C VAL A 230 6.80 -12.82 -16.23
N PHE A 231 5.83 -12.96 -17.15
CA PHE A 231 5.93 -12.53 -18.53
C PHE A 231 5.04 -11.32 -18.77
N SER A 232 5.53 -10.35 -19.54
CA SER A 232 4.74 -9.24 -20.06
C SER A 232 5.05 -9.02 -21.55
N ARG A 233 4.08 -8.52 -22.33
CA ARG A 233 4.16 -8.45 -23.80
C ARG A 233 3.84 -7.05 -24.30
N LEU A 234 4.53 -6.62 -25.36
CA LEU A 234 4.13 -5.51 -26.21
C LEU A 234 4.25 -5.90 -27.68
N GLU A 235 3.56 -5.16 -28.55
CA GLU A 235 3.58 -5.35 -30.00
C GLU A 235 4.25 -4.15 -30.69
N ILE A 236 5.03 -4.43 -31.72
CA ILE A 236 5.60 -3.40 -32.61
C ILE A 236 5.19 -3.70 -34.04
N GLU A 237 4.37 -2.82 -34.63
CA GLU A 237 3.87 -2.96 -36.01
C GLU A 237 4.84 -2.38 -37.08
N ARG A 238 5.85 -1.62 -36.66
CA ARG A 238 6.84 -0.98 -37.55
C ARG A 238 8.03 -1.92 -37.76
N ASP A 239 8.23 -2.36 -39.00
CA ASP A 239 9.36 -3.23 -39.40
C ASP A 239 10.55 -2.41 -39.94
N GLU A 240 11.60 -2.26 -39.15
CA GLU A 240 12.90 -1.71 -39.56
C GLU A 240 14.04 -2.51 -38.90
N PRO A 241 15.25 -2.56 -39.52
CA PRO A 241 16.41 -3.13 -38.87
C PRO A 241 16.84 -2.25 -37.67
N VAL A 242 16.99 -2.84 -36.49
CA VAL A 242 17.39 -2.17 -35.24
C VAL A 242 18.70 -2.74 -34.69
N LEU A 243 19.49 -1.90 -34.02
CA LEU A 243 20.83 -2.25 -33.50
C LEU A 243 20.93 -2.19 -31.97
N ALA A 244 20.09 -1.41 -31.32
CA ALA A 244 20.12 -1.20 -29.88
C ALA A 244 18.71 -0.88 -29.37
N ALA A 245 18.49 -1.12 -28.08
CA ALA A 245 17.26 -0.77 -27.39
C ALA A 245 17.53 -0.04 -26.07
N GLU A 246 16.54 0.73 -25.64
CA GLU A 246 16.44 1.29 -24.31
C GLU A 246 15.14 0.75 -23.69
N VAL A 247 15.25 0.01 -22.58
CA VAL A 247 14.11 -0.52 -21.83
C VAL A 247 13.96 0.31 -20.55
N ASN A 248 12.81 0.96 -20.39
CA ASN A 248 12.46 1.60 -19.12
C ASN A 248 11.69 0.59 -18.24
N LEU A 249 12.13 0.41 -16.99
CA LEU A 249 11.54 -0.50 -16.02
C LEU A 249 11.02 0.25 -14.80
N GLU A 250 9.87 -0.21 -14.32
CA GLU A 250 9.34 0.04 -12.99
C GLU A 250 8.94 -1.33 -12.42
N ILE A 251 9.84 -1.92 -11.62
CA ILE A 251 9.59 -3.10 -10.77
C ILE A 251 9.73 -2.69 -9.32
N ASP A 252 8.74 -2.99 -8.47
CA ASP A 252 8.85 -2.97 -7.01
C ASP A 252 9.19 -4.39 -6.54
N HIS A 253 10.12 -4.53 -5.60
CA HIS A 253 10.45 -5.82 -4.97
C HIS A 253 10.86 -5.62 -3.51
N THR A 254 10.85 -6.69 -2.71
CA THR A 254 11.39 -6.62 -1.33
C THR A 254 12.91 -6.78 -1.31
N PHE A 255 13.49 -7.56 -2.23
CA PHE A 255 14.93 -7.60 -2.49
C PHE A 255 15.20 -7.74 -4.00
N SER A 256 15.89 -6.79 -4.64
CA SER A 256 16.06 -6.85 -6.12
C SER A 256 17.18 -7.78 -6.58
N ALA A 257 18.10 -8.18 -5.68
CA ALA A 257 19.32 -8.91 -6.01
C ALA A 257 19.07 -10.29 -6.66
N ASP A 258 17.88 -10.82 -6.45
CA ASP A 258 17.44 -12.15 -6.87
C ASP A 258 16.88 -12.09 -8.31
N LEU A 259 16.29 -10.94 -8.65
CA LEU A 259 15.72 -10.69 -9.97
C LEU A 259 16.76 -10.71 -11.11
N ARG A 260 16.37 -11.37 -12.20
CA ARG A 260 16.99 -11.27 -13.53
C ARG A 260 15.94 -10.77 -14.50
N VAL A 261 16.28 -9.73 -15.26
CA VAL A 261 15.35 -9.13 -16.23
C VAL A 261 15.90 -9.30 -17.64
N HIS A 262 15.13 -9.96 -18.51
CA HIS A 262 15.48 -10.22 -19.89
C HIS A 262 14.42 -9.66 -20.85
N LEU A 263 14.88 -9.10 -21.97
CA LEU A 263 14.05 -8.76 -23.12
C LEU A 263 14.12 -9.91 -24.12
N VAL A 264 12.98 -10.54 -24.40
CA VAL A 264 12.86 -11.59 -25.40
C VAL A 264 12.42 -10.95 -26.72
N THR A 265 13.25 -11.16 -27.74
CA THR A 265 13.05 -10.60 -29.07
C THR A 265 11.96 -11.37 -29.85
N PRO A 266 11.40 -10.82 -30.95
CA PRO A 266 10.42 -11.53 -31.78
C PRO A 266 10.95 -12.81 -32.44
N ALA A 267 12.27 -13.02 -32.41
CA ALA A 267 12.93 -14.22 -32.90
C ALA A 267 13.08 -15.33 -31.83
N GLY A 268 12.79 -15.03 -30.56
CA GLY A 268 12.93 -15.95 -29.42
C GLY A 268 14.16 -15.68 -28.53
N GLU A 269 15.16 -14.94 -29.03
CA GLU A 269 16.41 -14.72 -28.31
C GLU A 269 16.23 -13.87 -27.04
N HIS A 270 16.83 -14.29 -25.92
CA HIS A 270 16.82 -13.59 -24.63
C HIS A 270 18.03 -12.65 -24.51
N VAL A 271 17.79 -11.36 -24.31
CA VAL A 271 18.82 -10.33 -24.08
C VAL A 271 18.73 -9.84 -22.63
N GLU A 272 19.80 -9.96 -21.85
CA GLU A 272 19.82 -9.46 -20.47
C GLU A 272 19.69 -7.93 -20.46
N VAL A 273 18.68 -7.42 -19.76
CA VAL A 273 18.43 -5.98 -19.57
C VAL A 273 19.15 -5.50 -18.32
N THR A 274 18.97 -6.23 -17.22
CA THR A 274 19.64 -5.98 -15.95
C THR A 274 19.53 -7.19 -15.02
N ARG A 275 20.39 -7.23 -14.01
CA ARG A 275 20.21 -8.01 -12.78
C ARG A 275 20.03 -6.99 -11.66
N GLY A 276 19.11 -7.22 -10.73
CA GLY A 276 19.00 -6.33 -9.58
C GLY A 276 20.20 -6.47 -8.64
N ASN A 277 20.21 -5.71 -7.55
CA ASN A 277 21.39 -5.55 -6.71
C ASN A 277 21.03 -5.37 -5.23
N SER A 278 21.98 -5.71 -4.35
CA SER A 278 21.80 -5.62 -2.88
C SER A 278 21.82 -4.19 -2.32
N GLY A 279 21.70 -3.16 -3.15
CA GLY A 279 21.71 -1.74 -2.77
C GLY A 279 20.37 -1.03 -2.93
N SER A 280 19.37 -1.69 -3.53
CA SER A 280 18.01 -1.19 -3.65
C SER A 280 17.03 -2.35 -3.78
N ASN A 281 15.83 -2.18 -3.23
CA ASN A 281 14.79 -3.20 -3.28
C ASN A 281 14.02 -3.16 -4.61
N ASP A 282 13.99 -2.00 -5.27
CA ASP A 282 13.25 -1.76 -6.52
C ASP A 282 14.16 -1.66 -7.75
N ILE A 283 13.65 -1.99 -8.93
CA ILE A 283 14.32 -1.74 -10.21
C ILE A 283 13.57 -0.65 -10.96
N ARG A 284 14.06 0.59 -10.83
CA ARG A 284 13.54 1.77 -11.53
C ARG A 284 14.58 2.34 -12.50
N GLY A 285 14.18 2.68 -13.73
CA GLY A 285 14.99 3.47 -14.67
C GLY A 285 15.13 2.90 -16.09
N THR A 286 15.95 3.55 -16.91
CA THR A 286 16.16 3.21 -18.33
C THR A 286 17.50 2.49 -18.55
N PHE A 287 17.44 1.25 -19.02
CA PHE A 287 18.57 0.36 -19.30
C PHE A 287 18.86 0.31 -20.80
N LYS A 288 20.13 0.39 -21.19
CA LYS A 288 20.55 0.38 -22.61
C LYS A 288 21.20 -0.94 -22.96
N LEU A 289 20.80 -1.53 -24.08
CA LEU A 289 21.26 -2.83 -24.54
C LEU A 289 21.58 -2.77 -26.04
N ASP A 290 22.71 -3.36 -26.43
CA ASP A 290 23.01 -3.67 -27.83
C ASP A 290 22.22 -4.92 -28.23
N LEU A 291 21.56 -4.87 -29.40
CA LEU A 291 20.77 -6.00 -29.88
C LEU A 291 21.64 -6.96 -30.71
N PRO A 292 21.46 -8.28 -30.56
CA PRO A 292 22.21 -9.28 -31.30
C PRO A 292 21.98 -9.15 -32.81
N ALA A 293 23.04 -9.38 -33.58
CA ALA A 293 22.94 -9.43 -35.04
C ALA A 293 22.29 -10.76 -35.46
N PRO A 294 21.30 -10.76 -36.39
CA PRO A 294 20.63 -11.99 -36.79
C PRO A 294 21.59 -13.05 -37.32
N ALA A 295 21.39 -14.30 -36.90
CA ALA A 295 22.15 -15.41 -37.45
C ALA A 295 22.02 -15.46 -38.99
N PRO A 296 23.13 -15.63 -39.73
CA PRO A 296 23.07 -15.70 -41.19
C PRO A 296 22.33 -16.97 -41.62
N LYS A 297 21.38 -16.84 -42.57
CA LYS A 297 20.52 -17.96 -43.02
C LYS A 297 21.28 -19.03 -43.81
N SER A 298 22.53 -18.75 -44.19
CA SER A 298 23.45 -19.67 -44.86
C SER A 298 24.90 -19.21 -44.63
N THR A 299 25.87 -20.12 -44.70
CA THR A 299 27.31 -19.82 -44.56
C THR A 299 27.85 -18.88 -45.65
N ASN A 300 27.08 -18.63 -46.72
CA ASN A 300 27.45 -17.78 -47.85
C ASN A 300 26.69 -16.44 -47.92
N GLU A 301 25.83 -16.13 -46.94
CA GLU A 301 25.10 -14.84 -46.90
C GLU A 301 25.76 -13.81 -45.96
N PRO A 302 25.74 -12.51 -46.29
CA PRO A 302 26.18 -11.47 -45.38
C PRO A 302 25.29 -11.40 -44.13
N VAL A 303 25.89 -11.30 -42.95
CA VAL A 303 25.17 -11.06 -41.68
C VAL A 303 24.36 -9.75 -41.79
N PRO A 304 23.03 -9.76 -41.54
CA PRO A 304 22.21 -8.54 -41.57
C PRO A 304 22.69 -7.48 -40.58
N LYS A 305 22.62 -6.21 -40.97
CA LYS A 305 22.93 -5.07 -40.08
C LYS A 305 21.74 -4.72 -39.19
N GLY A 306 21.52 -5.57 -38.17
CA GLY A 306 20.44 -5.42 -37.20
C GLY A 306 19.25 -6.34 -37.46
N MET A 307 18.47 -6.56 -36.41
CA MET A 307 17.28 -7.44 -36.44
C MET A 307 16.01 -6.69 -36.79
N SER A 308 14.99 -7.39 -37.28
CA SER A 308 13.66 -6.78 -37.50
C SER A 308 13.04 -6.37 -36.16
N SER A 309 12.46 -5.17 -36.12
CA SER A 309 11.68 -4.70 -34.98
C SER A 309 10.24 -5.24 -34.93
N LEU A 310 9.75 -5.88 -35.99
CA LEU A 310 8.35 -6.28 -36.16
C LEU A 310 7.94 -7.43 -35.23
N GLY A 311 6.79 -7.29 -34.60
CA GLY A 311 6.09 -8.36 -33.88
C GLY A 311 6.15 -8.21 -32.36
N ALA A 312 5.99 -9.34 -31.68
CA ALA A 312 5.82 -9.42 -30.24
C ALA A 312 7.19 -9.40 -29.53
N TRP A 313 7.39 -8.39 -28.69
CA TRP A 313 8.50 -8.33 -27.75
C TRP A 313 7.97 -8.66 -26.35
N HIS A 314 8.73 -9.42 -25.58
CA HIS A 314 8.34 -9.78 -24.22
C HIS A 314 9.40 -9.36 -23.21
N LEU A 315 8.97 -8.95 -22.03
CA LEU A 315 9.83 -8.82 -20.87
C LEU A 315 9.60 -10.05 -19.98
N VAL A 316 10.70 -10.69 -19.61
CA VAL A 316 10.74 -11.75 -18.61
C VAL A 316 11.42 -11.19 -17.39
N VAL A 317 10.69 -11.10 -16.29
CA VAL A 317 11.28 -10.92 -14.96
C VAL A 317 11.23 -12.27 -14.30
N SER A 318 12.38 -12.76 -13.86
CA SER A 318 12.50 -14.01 -13.15
C SER A 318 13.16 -13.81 -11.80
N ASP A 319 12.64 -14.47 -10.78
CA ASP A 319 13.18 -14.47 -9.44
C ASP A 319 13.97 -15.76 -9.16
N HIS A 320 15.04 -15.68 -8.35
CA HIS A 320 16.05 -16.75 -8.18
C HIS A 320 16.47 -17.00 -6.73
N ALA A 321 15.84 -16.33 -5.77
CA ALA A 321 15.81 -16.65 -4.35
C ALA A 321 14.45 -16.19 -3.81
N GLY A 322 14.07 -16.61 -2.60
CA GLY A 322 12.74 -16.33 -2.10
C GLY A 322 12.62 -15.89 -0.65
N PHE A 323 11.39 -16.00 -0.14
CA PHE A 323 10.81 -15.15 0.91
C PHE A 323 10.54 -13.70 0.46
N ASP A 324 10.83 -13.37 -0.79
CA ASP A 324 10.72 -12.02 -1.35
C ASP A 324 9.61 -11.96 -2.41
N VAL A 325 8.94 -10.80 -2.52
CA VAL A 325 7.79 -10.62 -3.41
C VAL A 325 7.74 -9.22 -3.99
N GLY A 326 7.13 -9.08 -5.17
CA GLY A 326 6.87 -7.77 -5.74
C GLY A 326 6.05 -7.77 -7.02
N SER A 327 6.18 -6.70 -7.80
CA SER A 327 5.44 -6.50 -9.03
C SER A 327 6.22 -5.78 -10.12
N LEU A 328 6.04 -6.23 -11.35
CA LEU A 328 6.33 -5.46 -12.56
C LEU A 328 5.19 -4.48 -12.78
N ASP A 329 5.40 -3.20 -12.45
CA ASP A 329 4.38 -2.16 -12.45
C ASP A 329 4.21 -1.53 -13.83
N ALA A 330 5.34 -1.21 -14.48
CA ALA A 330 5.37 -0.68 -15.83
C ALA A 330 6.67 -1.07 -16.56
N TRP A 331 6.60 -1.17 -17.89
CA TRP A 331 7.79 -1.10 -18.73
C TRP A 331 7.48 -0.53 -20.12
N SER A 332 8.52 -0.01 -20.77
CA SER A 332 8.46 0.43 -22.17
C SER A 332 9.76 0.16 -22.91
N LEU A 333 9.68 0.06 -24.22
CA LEU A 333 10.78 -0.28 -25.12
C LEU A 333 10.97 0.84 -26.15
N THR A 334 12.19 1.33 -26.29
CA THR A 334 12.61 2.26 -27.34
C THR A 334 13.70 1.63 -28.19
N LEU A 335 13.42 1.31 -29.46
CA LEU A 335 14.40 0.73 -30.38
C LEU A 335 15.07 1.80 -31.24
N THR A 336 16.38 1.66 -31.45
CA THR A 336 17.20 2.50 -32.33
C THR A 336 17.40 1.83 -33.69
N PRO A 337 16.85 2.39 -34.79
CA PRO A 337 17.04 1.83 -36.13
C PRO A 337 18.49 1.92 -36.61
N ALA A 338 18.93 0.93 -37.38
CA ALA A 338 20.26 0.86 -38.01
C ALA A 338 20.53 2.00 -39.01
N LYS A 339 19.46 2.66 -39.49
CA LYS A 339 19.53 3.80 -40.39
C LYS A 339 19.76 5.09 -39.59
N ALA A 340 20.97 5.64 -39.68
CA ALA A 340 21.32 6.92 -39.07
C ALA A 340 20.30 8.03 -39.42
N GLY A 341 19.80 8.72 -38.40
CA GLY A 341 18.79 9.78 -38.54
C GLY A 341 17.33 9.31 -38.65
N ALA A 342 17.04 8.01 -38.56
CA ALA A 342 15.67 7.52 -38.42
C ALA A 342 15.13 7.80 -37.01
N ALA A 343 13.83 8.05 -36.89
CA ALA A 343 13.18 8.26 -35.59
C ALA A 343 13.13 6.93 -34.79
N PRO A 344 13.38 6.95 -33.46
CA PRO A 344 13.22 5.76 -32.63
C PRO A 344 11.83 5.14 -32.73
N ILE A 345 11.75 3.82 -32.53
CA ILE A 345 10.47 3.11 -32.37
C ILE A 345 10.18 3.07 -30.88
N ARG A 346 8.98 3.47 -30.43
CA ARG A 346 8.61 3.43 -29.01
C ARG A 346 7.33 2.62 -28.82
N ALA A 347 7.31 1.76 -27.81
CA ALA A 347 6.15 0.99 -27.39
C ALA A 347 6.08 0.87 -25.87
N THR A 348 4.88 0.87 -25.31
CA THR A 348 4.63 0.73 -23.86
C THR A 348 3.79 -0.52 -23.64
N ALA A 349 4.11 -1.29 -22.61
CA ALA A 349 3.38 -2.51 -22.29
C ALA A 349 1.99 -2.23 -21.71
N VAL A 350 1.10 -3.22 -21.82
CA VAL A 350 -0.29 -3.16 -21.31
C VAL A 350 -0.61 -4.40 -20.48
N GLY A 351 -1.58 -4.30 -19.57
CA GLY A 351 -1.94 -5.41 -18.67
C GLY A 351 -0.91 -5.61 -17.55
N LEU A 352 -0.50 -4.51 -16.94
CA LEU A 352 0.31 -4.37 -15.73
C LEU A 352 -0.51 -3.60 -14.66
N PRO A 353 -0.17 -3.66 -13.36
CA PRO A 353 0.93 -4.41 -12.75
C PRO A 353 0.75 -5.92 -12.89
N ARG A 354 1.86 -6.66 -12.79
CA ARG A 354 1.85 -8.13 -12.64
C ARG A 354 2.71 -8.53 -11.46
N PHE A 355 2.18 -9.42 -10.63
CA PHE A 355 2.93 -10.06 -9.55
C PHE A 355 4.14 -10.80 -10.13
N ILE A 356 5.32 -10.54 -9.56
CA ILE A 356 6.48 -11.39 -9.74
C ILE A 356 6.28 -12.56 -8.77
N PRO A 357 6.07 -13.79 -9.27
CA PRO A 357 6.06 -14.94 -8.38
C PRO A 357 7.48 -15.14 -7.87
N ASP A 358 7.54 -15.37 -6.57
CA ASP A 358 8.73 -15.76 -5.84
C ASP A 358 9.46 -16.95 -6.52
N ALA A 359 10.75 -17.08 -6.27
CA ALA A 359 11.47 -18.28 -6.66
C ALA A 359 10.84 -19.53 -6.02
N PRO A 360 10.92 -20.69 -6.69
CA PRO A 360 10.81 -22.01 -6.07
C PRO A 360 11.95 -22.30 -5.08
N ASP A 361 12.09 -21.43 -4.09
CA ASP A 361 12.74 -21.73 -2.83
C ASP A 361 11.94 -22.83 -2.08
N GLY A 362 12.40 -23.23 -0.91
CA GLY A 362 11.80 -24.34 -0.16
C GLY A 362 10.41 -24.06 0.43
N ASP A 363 9.87 -22.86 0.20
CA ASP A 363 8.94 -22.10 1.04
C ASP A 363 7.85 -21.35 0.22
N GLY A 364 8.05 -21.22 -1.10
CA GLY A 364 7.01 -21.38 -2.12
C GLY A 364 5.78 -20.46 -2.11
N ASN A 365 5.84 -19.34 -2.84
CA ASN A 365 4.64 -18.59 -3.26
C ASN A 365 4.13 -18.96 -4.69
N GLY A 366 4.65 -20.03 -5.28
CA GLY A 366 4.39 -20.41 -6.69
C GLY A 366 3.07 -21.16 -6.98
N ASP A 367 2.43 -21.78 -5.99
CA ASP A 367 1.33 -22.74 -6.20
C ASP A 367 0.02 -22.38 -5.46
N HIS A 368 -0.13 -21.18 -4.90
CA HIS A 368 -1.33 -20.83 -4.12
C HIS A 368 -2.46 -20.19 -4.95
N VAL A 369 -3.70 -20.29 -4.45
CA VAL A 369 -4.82 -19.45 -4.88
C VAL A 369 -5.02 -18.28 -3.92
N VAL A 370 -4.97 -17.06 -4.46
CA VAL A 370 -5.34 -15.84 -3.74
C VAL A 370 -6.86 -15.74 -3.62
N ILE A 371 -7.33 -15.50 -2.41
CA ILE A 371 -8.72 -15.28 -2.04
C ILE A 371 -8.82 -13.87 -1.46
N GLU A 372 -9.64 -13.01 -2.07
CA GLU A 372 -9.91 -11.67 -1.55
C GLU A 372 -11.34 -11.60 -1.01
N VAL A 373 -11.53 -11.00 0.17
CA VAL A 373 -12.85 -10.83 0.80
C VAL A 373 -13.03 -9.38 1.24
N GLU A 374 -14.19 -8.79 0.90
CA GLU A 374 -14.62 -7.49 1.40
C GLU A 374 -14.76 -7.51 2.93
N PRO A 375 -14.16 -6.57 3.68
CA PRO A 375 -14.23 -6.53 5.14
C PRO A 375 -15.66 -6.18 5.63
N PRO A 376 -15.98 -6.44 6.92
CA PRO A 376 -17.21 -5.92 7.50
C PRO A 376 -17.21 -4.38 7.49
N PRO A 377 -18.37 -3.70 7.58
CA PRO A 377 -18.43 -2.23 7.53
C PRO A 377 -17.57 -1.53 8.60
N LEU A 378 -16.43 -0.98 8.18
CA LEU A 378 -15.50 -0.24 9.04
C LEU A 378 -15.81 1.26 9.04
N SER A 379 -15.95 1.87 10.23
CA SER A 379 -16.31 3.29 10.36
C SER A 379 -15.12 4.26 10.36
N THR A 380 -13.94 3.79 10.78
CA THR A 380 -12.65 4.49 10.65
C THR A 380 -11.53 3.46 10.51
N LEU A 381 -11.44 2.52 11.46
CA LEU A 381 -10.55 1.36 11.39
C LEU A 381 -11.10 0.21 12.23
N ALA A 382 -10.68 -1.01 11.91
CA ALA A 382 -10.65 -2.15 12.83
C ALA A 382 -9.25 -2.23 13.46
N ALA A 383 -9.15 -2.76 14.68
CA ALA A 383 -7.86 -3.10 15.28
C ALA A 383 -8.01 -4.21 16.32
N ARG A 384 -7.03 -5.11 16.37
CA ARG A 384 -6.95 -6.29 17.25
C ARG A 384 -5.63 -6.26 17.99
N LEU A 385 -5.64 -6.74 19.23
CA LEU A 385 -4.46 -6.89 20.05
C LEU A 385 -4.44 -8.32 20.60
N GLY A 386 -3.34 -9.02 20.39
CA GLY A 386 -3.08 -10.35 20.92
C GLY A 386 -1.99 -10.30 21.96
N ARG A 387 -2.17 -11.03 23.06
CA ARG A 387 -1.28 -11.04 24.20
C ARG A 387 -0.99 -12.48 24.64
N VAL A 388 0.25 -12.92 24.43
CA VAL A 388 0.71 -14.28 24.78
C VAL A 388 1.79 -14.19 25.85
N VAL A 389 1.64 -14.89 26.97
CA VAL A 389 2.67 -14.94 28.03
C VAL A 389 3.23 -16.35 28.11
N ALA A 390 4.49 -16.52 27.69
CA ALA A 390 5.19 -17.79 27.74
C ALA A 390 5.81 -18.01 29.14
N SER A 391 6.46 -16.98 29.70
CA SER A 391 7.01 -17.03 31.06
C SER A 391 7.01 -15.64 31.72
N ALA A 392 7.93 -15.43 32.68
CA ALA A 392 8.22 -14.11 33.23
C ALA A 392 9.29 -13.35 32.43
N GLU A 393 9.95 -14.01 31.47
CA GLU A 393 11.01 -13.45 30.63
C GLU A 393 10.55 -13.33 29.17
N HIS A 394 9.77 -14.30 28.66
CA HIS A 394 9.28 -14.33 27.27
C HIS A 394 7.76 -14.20 27.14
N GLY A 395 7.32 -13.50 26.10
CA GLY A 395 5.93 -13.25 25.75
C GLY A 395 5.84 -12.48 24.43
N PHE A 396 4.64 -12.37 23.86
CA PHE A 396 4.43 -11.79 22.54
C PHE A 396 3.24 -10.83 22.54
N THR A 397 3.38 -9.74 21.79
CA THR A 397 2.28 -8.83 21.45
C THR A 397 2.05 -8.87 19.95
N ARG A 398 0.83 -9.19 19.51
CA ARG A 398 0.40 -8.99 18.11
C ARG A 398 -0.53 -7.80 18.00
N LEU A 399 -0.26 -6.90 17.07
CA LEU A 399 -1.13 -5.77 16.75
C LEU A 399 -1.49 -5.79 15.26
N GLU A 400 -2.78 -5.83 14.97
CA GLU A 400 -3.32 -5.68 13.62
C GLU A 400 -4.24 -4.46 13.56
N ILE A 401 -4.11 -3.66 12.50
CA ILE A 401 -4.90 -2.45 12.27
C ILE A 401 -5.32 -2.41 10.80
N ASP A 402 -6.63 -2.25 10.56
CA ASP A 402 -7.22 -2.20 9.21
C ASP A 402 -7.93 -0.86 9.04
N ALA A 403 -7.39 0.08 8.24
CA ALA A 403 -8.09 1.32 7.94
C ALA A 403 -9.31 1.04 7.06
N ALA A 404 -10.43 1.73 7.29
CA ALA A 404 -11.65 1.51 6.50
C ALA A 404 -11.36 1.64 4.99
N PRO A 405 -11.94 0.80 4.11
CA PRO A 405 -11.73 0.86 2.65
C PRO A 405 -12.07 2.23 2.06
N ARG A 406 -12.95 2.96 2.74
CA ARG A 406 -13.24 4.36 2.52
C ARG A 406 -13.49 5.02 3.87
N LEU A 407 -12.69 6.01 4.26
CA LEU A 407 -12.85 6.66 5.56
C LEU A 407 -14.15 7.47 5.66
N ARG A 408 -14.52 8.21 4.60
CA ARG A 408 -15.77 8.98 4.54
C ARG A 408 -16.34 8.96 3.13
N GLU A 409 -17.66 9.06 3.01
CA GLU A 409 -18.31 9.24 1.72
C GLU A 409 -18.11 10.67 1.17
N LEU A 410 -18.23 10.82 -0.15
CA LEU A 410 -18.27 12.13 -0.79
C LEU A 410 -19.51 12.94 -0.32
N PRO A 411 -19.38 14.27 -0.11
CA PRO A 411 -20.49 15.08 0.33
C PRO A 411 -21.52 15.24 -0.80
N ARG A 412 -22.77 14.84 -0.56
CA ARG A 412 -23.86 15.02 -1.54
C ARG A 412 -24.48 16.41 -1.45
N ARG A 413 -24.72 17.05 -2.59
CA ARG A 413 -25.32 18.38 -2.73
C ARG A 413 -24.64 19.44 -1.86
N ALA A 414 -23.30 19.43 -1.86
CA ALA A 414 -22.51 20.37 -1.07
C ALA A 414 -22.74 21.82 -1.52
N SER A 415 -22.61 22.77 -0.60
CA SER A 415 -22.46 24.19 -0.90
C SER A 415 -21.02 24.60 -0.63
N VAL A 416 -20.28 24.91 -1.68
CA VAL A 416 -18.84 25.20 -1.61
C VAL A 416 -18.60 26.64 -2.02
N VAL A 417 -17.81 27.38 -1.24
CA VAL A 417 -17.25 28.67 -1.66
C VAL A 417 -15.74 28.49 -1.84
N PHE A 418 -15.25 28.79 -3.04
CA PHE A 418 -13.82 28.95 -3.26
C PHE A 418 -13.46 30.42 -3.04
N VAL A 419 -12.36 30.66 -2.33
CA VAL A 419 -11.83 32.00 -2.04
C VAL A 419 -10.46 32.06 -2.69
N LEU A 420 -10.33 32.75 -3.83
CA LEU A 420 -9.06 32.82 -4.55
C LEU A 420 -8.38 34.15 -4.27
N ASP A 421 -7.10 34.05 -3.96
CA ASP A 421 -6.20 35.17 -3.91
C ASP A 421 -5.94 35.67 -5.33
N VAL A 422 -6.25 36.94 -5.57
CA VAL A 422 -5.95 37.67 -6.81
C VAL A 422 -5.12 38.92 -6.49
N SER A 423 -4.36 38.90 -5.40
CA SER A 423 -3.33 39.89 -5.13
C SER A 423 -2.33 40.00 -6.29
N ARG A 424 -1.64 41.13 -6.38
CA ARG A 424 -0.65 41.40 -7.42
C ARG A 424 0.56 40.46 -7.34
N SER A 425 0.85 39.90 -6.18
CA SER A 425 1.85 38.87 -5.94
C SER A 425 1.53 37.54 -6.61
N VAL A 426 0.26 37.22 -6.83
CA VAL A 426 -0.21 36.01 -7.50
C VAL A 426 -0.18 36.22 -9.03
N PRO A 427 0.73 35.58 -9.78
CA PRO A 427 0.77 35.72 -11.24
C PRO A 427 -0.42 35.02 -11.91
N GLU A 428 -0.71 35.39 -13.17
CA GLU A 428 -1.81 34.79 -13.95
C GLU A 428 -1.68 33.26 -14.07
N ALA A 429 -0.44 32.73 -14.14
CA ALA A 429 -0.16 31.30 -14.17
C ALA A 429 -0.56 30.59 -12.86
N GLU A 430 -0.37 31.23 -11.71
CA GLU A 430 -0.78 30.69 -10.41
C GLU A 430 -2.29 30.85 -10.20
N THR A 431 -2.88 31.98 -10.62
CA THR A 431 -4.36 32.12 -10.67
C THR A 431 -4.98 31.00 -11.52
N ALA A 432 -4.33 30.62 -12.62
CA ALA A 432 -4.74 29.47 -13.43
C ALA A 432 -4.55 28.13 -12.69
N ALA A 433 -3.46 27.95 -11.92
CA ALA A 433 -3.24 26.78 -11.07
C ALA A 433 -4.32 26.65 -9.98
N GLN A 434 -4.63 27.74 -9.27
CA GLN A 434 -5.72 27.80 -8.29
C GLN A 434 -7.05 27.36 -8.92
N LEU A 435 -7.37 27.85 -10.13
CA LEU A 435 -8.58 27.45 -10.85
C LEU A 435 -8.56 25.98 -11.31
N ARG A 436 -7.40 25.41 -11.69
CA ARG A 436 -7.27 23.96 -11.96
C ARG A 436 -7.57 23.13 -10.70
N ILE A 437 -7.14 23.56 -9.51
CA ILE A 437 -7.48 22.91 -8.23
C ILE A 437 -9.00 22.97 -7.99
N VAL A 438 -9.66 24.11 -8.27
CA VAL A 438 -11.13 24.23 -8.16
C VAL A 438 -11.86 23.28 -9.11
N GLU A 439 -11.45 23.20 -10.37
CA GLU A 439 -12.06 22.31 -11.37
C GLU A 439 -11.86 20.83 -11.01
N ALA A 440 -10.65 20.47 -10.56
CA ALA A 440 -10.32 19.13 -10.07
C ALA A 440 -11.14 18.74 -8.83
N TYR A 441 -11.33 19.67 -7.88
CA TYR A 441 -12.22 19.49 -6.73
C TYR A 441 -13.66 19.20 -7.18
N LEU A 442 -14.21 20.06 -8.04
CA LEU A 442 -15.60 19.99 -8.47
C LEU A 442 -15.92 18.72 -9.28
N SER A 443 -14.92 18.12 -9.93
CA SER A 443 -15.07 16.85 -10.65
C SER A 443 -15.58 15.70 -9.76
N HIS A 444 -15.28 15.71 -8.45
CA HIS A 444 -15.77 14.72 -7.48
C HIS A 444 -17.18 14.99 -6.96
N VAL A 445 -17.67 16.22 -7.11
CA VAL A 445 -18.96 16.67 -6.53
C VAL A 445 -19.82 17.39 -7.58
N PRO A 446 -20.19 16.72 -8.70
CA PRO A 446 -20.96 17.33 -9.79
C PRO A 446 -22.38 17.76 -9.39
N ASP A 447 -22.89 17.30 -8.24
CA ASP A 447 -24.17 17.71 -7.66
C ASP A 447 -24.07 18.91 -6.69
N ALA A 448 -22.86 19.46 -6.49
CA ALA A 448 -22.64 20.63 -5.64
C ALA A 448 -23.13 21.93 -6.27
N SER A 449 -23.37 22.90 -5.39
CA SER A 449 -23.53 24.32 -5.74
C SER A 449 -22.31 25.11 -5.30
N VAL A 450 -21.81 25.99 -6.17
CA VAL A 450 -20.54 26.69 -6.02
C VAL A 450 -20.69 28.20 -6.16
N GLU A 451 -20.02 28.95 -5.29
CA GLU A 451 -19.75 30.38 -5.44
C GLU A 451 -18.24 30.59 -5.50
N LEU A 452 -17.81 31.64 -6.20
CA LEU A 452 -16.42 32.04 -6.29
C LEU A 452 -16.28 33.43 -5.64
N VAL A 453 -15.56 33.52 -4.54
CA VAL A 453 -15.08 34.76 -3.95
C VAL A 453 -13.64 34.96 -4.41
N VAL A 454 -13.27 36.19 -4.72
CA VAL A 454 -11.86 36.57 -4.88
C VAL A 454 -11.51 37.74 -3.97
N PHE A 455 -10.26 37.83 -3.55
CA PHE A 455 -9.78 38.91 -2.70
C PHE A 455 -8.44 39.47 -3.19
N ASP A 456 -8.31 40.78 -2.99
CA ASP A 456 -7.06 41.55 -2.98
C ASP A 456 -7.08 42.33 -1.64
N ARG A 457 -6.87 43.65 -1.65
CA ARG A 457 -7.25 44.53 -0.53
C ARG A 457 -8.72 44.36 -0.10
N THR A 458 -9.58 43.92 -1.02
CA THR A 458 -11.03 43.78 -0.78
C THR A 458 -11.58 42.47 -1.33
N ALA A 459 -12.54 41.86 -0.62
CA ALA A 459 -13.22 40.65 -1.09
C ALA A 459 -14.46 40.97 -1.93
N ARG A 460 -14.69 40.18 -2.98
CA ARG A 460 -15.84 40.28 -3.88
C ARG A 460 -16.33 38.92 -4.38
N ARG A 461 -17.64 38.77 -4.56
CA ARG A 461 -18.24 37.57 -5.18
C ARG A 461 -18.15 37.68 -6.70
N ALA A 462 -17.37 36.82 -7.33
CA ALA A 462 -17.14 36.81 -8.77
C ALA A 462 -18.36 36.32 -9.58
N PHE A 463 -19.18 35.42 -9.02
CA PHE A 463 -20.45 35.01 -9.65
C PHE A 463 -21.65 35.79 -9.09
N GLY A 464 -21.59 36.19 -7.82
CA GLY A 464 -22.66 36.93 -7.12
C GLY A 464 -23.87 36.08 -6.72
N GLN A 465 -23.88 34.81 -7.13
CA GLN A 465 -24.84 33.78 -6.78
C GLN A 465 -24.18 32.41 -6.88
N PHE A 466 -24.68 31.44 -6.09
CA PHE A 466 -24.29 30.05 -6.25
C PHE A 466 -24.81 29.51 -7.59
N VAL A 467 -23.93 28.92 -8.39
CA VAL A 467 -24.24 28.18 -9.62
C VAL A 467 -24.10 26.68 -9.37
N ALA A 468 -24.59 25.81 -10.26
CA ALA A 468 -24.30 24.38 -10.15
C ALA A 468 -22.86 24.10 -10.60
N ALA A 469 -22.21 23.07 -10.04
CA ALA A 469 -20.82 22.71 -10.39
C ALA A 469 -20.61 22.53 -11.90
N LYS A 470 -21.56 21.89 -12.60
CA LYS A 470 -21.57 21.74 -14.07
C LYS A 470 -21.58 23.06 -14.86
N ASP A 471 -22.05 24.15 -14.27
CA ASP A 471 -22.19 25.47 -14.90
C ASP A 471 -21.01 26.39 -14.54
N PHE A 472 -20.04 25.90 -13.73
CA PHE A 472 -18.89 26.65 -13.23
C PHE A 472 -18.07 27.31 -14.35
N ALA A 473 -17.71 26.56 -15.41
CA ALA A 473 -16.90 27.09 -16.51
C ALA A 473 -17.60 28.26 -17.24
N ALA A 474 -18.93 28.21 -17.39
CA ALA A 474 -19.70 29.29 -18.00
C ALA A 474 -19.79 30.52 -17.08
N ALA A 475 -19.95 30.31 -15.77
CA ALA A 475 -19.91 31.38 -14.77
C ALA A 475 -18.52 32.04 -14.70
N LEU A 476 -17.46 31.24 -14.76
CA LEU A 476 -16.06 31.69 -14.78
C LEU A 476 -15.73 32.50 -16.04
N ALA A 477 -16.17 32.07 -17.22
CA ALA A 477 -16.01 32.84 -18.45
C ALA A 477 -16.73 34.20 -18.37
N LYS A 478 -17.92 34.26 -17.78
CA LYS A 478 -18.65 35.51 -17.53
C LYS A 478 -17.92 36.41 -16.52
N ALA A 479 -17.36 35.84 -15.46
CA ALA A 479 -16.58 36.56 -14.46
C ALA A 479 -15.31 37.19 -15.07
N ARG A 480 -14.55 36.41 -15.87
CA ARG A 480 -13.40 36.90 -16.66
C ARG A 480 -13.81 38.07 -17.56
N ALA A 481 -14.87 37.92 -18.35
CA ALA A 481 -15.35 38.96 -19.25
C ALA A 481 -15.87 40.23 -18.53
N ALA A 482 -16.33 40.10 -17.30
CA ALA A 482 -16.73 41.22 -16.44
C ALA A 482 -15.56 41.88 -15.68
N GLY A 483 -14.33 41.35 -15.82
CA GLY A 483 -13.16 41.82 -15.10
C GLY A 483 -13.17 41.54 -13.59
N THR A 484 -14.09 40.72 -13.07
CA THR A 484 -14.22 40.49 -11.62
C THR A 484 -13.06 39.70 -11.02
N LEU A 485 -12.27 39.02 -11.86
CA LEU A 485 -11.05 38.29 -11.49
C LEU A 485 -9.77 39.14 -11.63
N THR A 486 -9.87 40.40 -12.07
CA THR A 486 -8.70 41.28 -12.21
C THR A 486 -8.15 41.62 -10.84
N GLY A 487 -6.87 41.32 -10.61
CA GLY A 487 -6.19 41.56 -9.35
C GLY A 487 -5.80 43.00 -9.05
N GLY A 488 -5.37 43.24 -7.81
CA GLY A 488 -4.93 44.55 -7.31
C GLY A 488 -3.90 44.40 -6.18
N ASN A 489 -3.45 45.52 -5.63
CA ASN A 489 -2.63 45.52 -4.41
C ASN A 489 -3.49 45.18 -3.16
N GLY A 490 -2.85 44.63 -2.13
CA GLY A 490 -3.37 44.15 -0.86
C GLY A 490 -3.73 42.67 -0.88
N SER A 491 -3.47 41.95 0.22
CA SER A 491 -3.85 40.53 0.42
C SER A 491 -4.66 40.36 1.72
N ALA A 492 -5.97 40.65 1.65
CA ALA A 492 -6.90 40.63 2.78
C ALA A 492 -7.64 39.29 2.92
N LEU A 493 -6.92 38.22 3.27
CA LEU A 493 -7.46 36.87 3.41
C LEU A 493 -8.70 36.81 4.33
N GLU A 494 -8.72 37.57 5.43
CA GLU A 494 -9.86 37.58 6.36
C GLU A 494 -11.14 38.19 5.76
N GLU A 495 -11.03 39.16 4.85
CA GLU A 495 -12.18 39.68 4.09
C GLU A 495 -12.74 38.59 3.15
N GLY A 496 -11.85 37.84 2.49
CA GLY A 496 -12.21 36.72 1.62
C GLY A 496 -12.94 35.61 2.38
N LEU A 497 -12.38 35.18 3.51
CA LEU A 497 -12.99 34.18 4.41
C LEU A 497 -14.32 34.67 4.98
N GLY A 498 -14.42 35.95 5.38
CA GLY A 498 -15.63 36.55 5.92
C GLY A 498 -16.77 36.60 4.89
N LEU A 499 -16.48 37.06 3.68
CA LEU A 499 -17.46 37.11 2.60
C LEU A 499 -17.94 35.71 2.20
N ALA A 500 -17.06 34.70 2.22
CA ALA A 500 -17.42 33.31 2.00
C ALA A 500 -18.31 32.73 3.11
N ALA A 501 -18.00 33.03 4.37
CA ALA A 501 -18.80 32.65 5.53
C ALA A 501 -20.22 33.25 5.45
N THR A 502 -20.35 34.54 5.14
CA THR A 502 -21.64 35.20 4.92
C THR A 502 -22.38 34.63 3.70
N ALA A 503 -21.70 34.31 2.60
CA ALA A 503 -22.33 33.73 1.41
C ALA A 503 -22.95 32.33 1.67
N LEU A 504 -22.43 31.56 2.63
CA LEU A 504 -22.97 30.27 3.05
C LEU A 504 -24.21 30.36 3.97
N GLN A 505 -24.60 31.56 4.43
CA GLN A 505 -25.76 31.72 5.31
C GLN A 505 -27.06 31.25 4.63
N GLY A 506 -27.91 30.59 5.42
CA GLY A 506 -29.18 30.02 4.95
C GLY A 506 -29.06 28.80 4.02
N ARG A 507 -27.85 28.32 3.70
CA ARG A 507 -27.66 27.11 2.90
C ARG A 507 -27.85 25.85 3.73
N HIS A 508 -28.29 24.77 3.07
CA HIS A 508 -28.60 23.49 3.69
C HIS A 508 -27.68 22.38 3.14
N GLY A 509 -27.41 21.36 3.95
CA GLY A 509 -26.49 20.29 3.60
C GLY A 509 -25.03 20.60 3.99
N PRO A 510 -24.05 19.84 3.48
CA PRO A 510 -22.63 20.08 3.79
C PRO A 510 -22.16 21.42 3.22
N THR A 511 -21.67 22.31 4.07
CA THR A 511 -21.12 23.62 3.70
C THR A 511 -19.60 23.62 3.78
N ARG A 512 -18.92 24.30 2.86
CA ARG A 512 -17.46 24.27 2.74
C ARG A 512 -16.88 25.58 2.25
N ILE A 513 -15.70 25.92 2.75
CA ILE A 513 -14.84 26.98 2.25
C ILE A 513 -13.50 26.36 1.87
N VAL A 514 -12.99 26.69 0.68
CA VAL A 514 -11.64 26.32 0.25
C VAL A 514 -10.96 27.59 -0.21
N ALA A 515 -10.06 28.12 0.61
CA ALA A 515 -9.32 29.34 0.33
C ALA A 515 -7.95 28.99 -0.24
N LEU A 516 -7.54 29.67 -1.31
CA LEU A 516 -6.27 29.50 -2.00
C LEU A 516 -5.50 30.83 -1.95
N THR A 517 -4.22 30.81 -1.58
CA THR A 517 -3.37 32.01 -1.39
C THR A 517 -1.89 31.65 -1.43
N ASP A 518 -1.05 32.58 -1.86
CA ASP A 518 0.42 32.50 -1.81
C ASP A 518 1.00 32.71 -0.39
N ALA A 519 0.12 33.00 0.59
CA ALA A 519 0.45 33.37 1.97
C ALA A 519 1.33 34.64 2.13
N LEU A 520 1.45 35.48 1.10
CA LEU A 520 2.17 36.77 1.14
C LEU A 520 1.32 37.89 1.76
N LEU A 521 0.72 37.57 2.91
CA LEU A 521 -0.14 38.47 3.68
C LEU A 521 0.67 39.59 4.35
N ARG A 522 0.01 40.75 4.52
CA ARG A 522 0.52 41.93 5.25
C ARG A 522 0.97 41.62 6.68
N THR A 523 2.00 42.30 7.16
CA THR A 523 2.62 42.08 8.48
C THR A 523 1.70 42.44 9.66
N ARG A 524 0.59 43.17 9.42
CA ARG A 524 -0.49 43.35 10.41
C ARG A 524 -1.48 42.17 10.51
N PHE A 525 -1.47 41.22 9.57
CA PHE A 525 -2.34 40.04 9.62
C PHE A 525 -2.01 39.15 10.82
N ARG A 526 -3.03 38.63 11.49
CA ARG A 526 -2.91 37.65 12.58
C ARG A 526 -4.02 36.62 12.40
N ASN A 527 -3.75 35.34 12.68
CA ASN A 527 -4.75 34.26 12.57
C ASN A 527 -6.04 34.56 13.36
N ALA A 528 -5.94 35.29 14.48
CA ALA A 528 -7.08 35.75 15.27
C ALA A 528 -8.06 36.69 14.54
N LEU A 529 -7.71 37.22 13.36
CA LEU A 529 -8.62 37.97 12.48
C LEU A 529 -9.55 37.03 11.68
N ALA A 530 -9.12 35.79 11.42
CA ALA A 530 -9.89 34.82 10.65
C ALA A 530 -11.04 34.20 11.46
N ASP A 531 -10.89 34.05 12.79
CA ASP A 531 -11.95 33.51 13.65
C ASP A 531 -13.24 34.35 13.63
N PRO A 532 -13.22 35.69 13.83
CA PRO A 532 -14.40 36.53 13.66
C PRO A 532 -14.98 36.52 12.24
N ALA A 533 -14.12 36.40 11.21
CA ALA A 533 -14.54 36.33 9.82
C ALA A 533 -15.35 35.04 9.55
N LEU A 534 -14.81 33.90 9.98
CA LEU A 534 -15.44 32.59 9.82
C LEU A 534 -16.61 32.33 10.78
N ALA A 535 -16.75 33.10 11.87
CA ALA A 535 -17.84 32.95 12.84
C ALA A 535 -19.26 33.06 12.25
N GLN A 536 -19.41 33.67 11.07
CA GLN A 536 -20.68 33.76 10.35
C GLN A 536 -21.03 32.51 9.53
N ALA A 537 -20.10 31.57 9.36
CA ALA A 537 -20.32 30.35 8.60
C ALA A 537 -21.26 29.39 9.36
N PRO A 538 -22.09 28.60 8.66
CA PRO A 538 -22.89 27.56 9.30
C PRO A 538 -22.02 26.62 10.15
N GLY A 539 -22.45 26.27 11.37
CA GLY A 539 -21.61 25.57 12.37
C GLY A 539 -21.10 24.17 11.99
N ALA A 540 -21.49 23.62 10.83
CA ALA A 540 -20.98 22.38 10.25
C ALA A 540 -19.96 22.60 9.10
N THR A 541 -19.59 23.86 8.79
CA THR A 541 -18.68 24.21 7.69
C THR A 541 -17.27 23.67 7.92
N ILE A 542 -16.67 23.13 6.87
CA ILE A 542 -15.25 22.76 6.82
C ILE A 542 -14.51 23.83 6.02
N THR A 543 -13.47 24.43 6.59
CA THR A 543 -12.67 25.48 5.95
C THR A 543 -11.25 24.97 5.70
N HIS A 544 -10.86 24.77 4.43
CA HIS A 544 -9.48 24.46 4.05
C HIS A 544 -8.74 25.71 3.59
N LEU A 545 -7.42 25.72 3.81
CA LEU A 545 -6.47 26.63 3.19
C LEU A 545 -5.59 25.82 2.24
N VAL A 546 -5.26 26.39 1.10
CA VAL A 546 -4.41 25.79 0.08
C VAL A 546 -3.34 26.80 -0.32
N ILE A 547 -2.08 26.38 -0.25
CA ILE A 547 -0.94 27.11 -0.79
C ILE A 547 -0.60 26.46 -2.14
N PRO A 548 -0.81 27.14 -3.27
CA PRO A 548 -0.34 26.65 -4.56
C PRO A 548 1.19 26.63 -4.58
N GLU A 549 1.78 25.54 -5.04
CA GLU A 549 3.22 25.44 -5.32
C GLU A 549 3.42 25.06 -6.81
N GLU A 550 4.54 25.45 -7.40
CA GLU A 550 4.87 25.11 -8.79
C GLU A 550 5.76 23.85 -8.84
N ASP A 551 5.27 22.81 -9.52
CA ASP A 551 6.01 21.58 -9.79
C ASP A 551 5.59 21.01 -11.16
N SER A 552 6.39 20.07 -11.64
CA SER A 552 6.17 19.26 -12.84
C SER A 552 5.04 18.23 -12.71
N GLU A 553 4.73 17.77 -11.49
CA GLU A 553 3.71 16.76 -11.20
C GLU A 553 2.67 17.23 -10.17
N ALA A 554 1.43 16.74 -10.27
CA ALA A 554 0.36 17.10 -9.34
C ALA A 554 0.42 16.31 -8.02
N TRP A 555 0.85 17.00 -6.96
CA TRP A 555 0.88 16.47 -5.59
C TRP A 555 0.08 17.32 -4.59
N ILE A 556 -0.26 16.72 -3.44
CA ILE A 556 -0.87 17.41 -2.28
C ILE A 556 -0.16 16.98 -0.99
N ARG A 557 0.17 17.94 -0.13
CA ARG A 557 0.85 17.72 1.14
C ARG A 557 0.14 18.47 2.26
N ARG A 558 -0.19 17.78 3.35
CA ARG A 558 -0.67 18.40 4.58
C ARG A 558 0.47 19.20 5.22
N ASP A 559 0.21 20.43 5.64
CA ASP A 559 1.21 21.27 6.33
C ASP A 559 0.63 21.88 7.61
N ASP A 560 0.83 21.17 8.72
CA ASP A 560 0.47 21.61 10.07
C ASP A 560 1.51 22.55 10.70
N ALA A 561 2.69 22.72 10.07
CA ALA A 561 3.78 23.55 10.58
C ALA A 561 3.69 25.00 10.06
N HIS A 562 2.99 25.21 8.94
CA HIS A 562 2.79 26.53 8.35
C HIS A 562 2.05 27.51 9.28
N ASP A 563 2.49 28.77 9.32
CA ASP A 563 1.97 29.82 10.22
C ASP A 563 0.45 30.01 10.15
N LEU A 564 -0.18 29.73 8.99
CA LEU A 564 -1.63 29.86 8.79
C LEU A 564 -2.44 28.60 9.18
N ALA A 565 -1.79 27.45 9.45
CA ALA A 565 -2.49 26.20 9.78
C ALA A 565 -3.45 26.30 10.99
N PRO A 566 -3.16 27.08 12.06
CA PRO A 566 -4.09 27.26 13.18
C PRO A 566 -5.47 27.84 12.78
N ILE A 567 -5.56 28.59 11.67
CA ILE A 567 -6.84 29.14 11.16
C ILE A 567 -7.80 28.02 10.79
N VAL A 568 -7.30 26.92 10.22
CA VAL A 568 -8.14 25.84 9.68
C VAL A 568 -8.27 24.66 10.63
N ASP A 569 -7.31 24.47 11.54
CA ASP A 569 -7.42 23.53 12.66
C ASP A 569 -8.63 23.87 13.55
N GLY A 570 -8.88 25.16 13.84
CA GLY A 570 -10.08 25.62 14.56
C GLY A 570 -11.41 25.40 13.82
N HIS A 571 -11.37 25.24 12.49
CA HIS A 571 -12.54 25.17 11.60
C HIS A 571 -12.67 23.82 10.87
N ARG A 572 -12.12 22.75 11.48
CA ARG A 572 -12.17 21.34 11.06
C ARG A 572 -11.51 20.99 9.71
N GLY A 573 -10.87 21.95 9.04
CA GLY A 573 -10.18 21.70 7.79
C GLY A 573 -8.74 21.27 8.01
N VAL A 574 -7.89 21.63 7.07
CA VAL A 574 -6.44 21.37 7.00
C VAL A 574 -5.85 22.43 6.08
N LEU A 575 -4.60 22.83 6.34
CA LEU A 575 -3.81 23.60 5.38
C LEU A 575 -3.00 22.62 4.52
N PHE A 576 -3.13 22.76 3.21
CA PHE A 576 -2.43 21.92 2.24
C PHE A 576 -1.54 22.76 1.35
N ALA A 577 -0.32 22.30 1.09
CA ALA A 577 0.41 22.69 -0.11
C ALA A 577 -0.06 21.81 -1.28
N VAL A 578 -0.24 22.40 -2.47
CA VAL A 578 -0.75 21.69 -3.66
C VAL A 578 -0.03 22.16 -4.92
N SER A 579 0.58 21.22 -5.63
CA SER A 579 0.99 21.44 -7.03
C SER A 579 -0.12 21.03 -7.99
N ALA A 580 -0.34 21.87 -9.02
CA ALA A 580 -1.36 21.65 -10.04
C ALA A 580 -0.87 22.07 -11.44
N PRO A 581 0.07 21.33 -12.05
CA PRO A 581 0.54 21.58 -13.41
C PRO A 581 -0.58 21.49 -14.45
N GLU A 582 -0.36 22.11 -15.61
CA GLU A 582 -1.33 22.10 -16.71
C GLU A 582 -1.35 20.73 -17.42
N GLY A 583 -2.55 20.20 -17.67
CA GLY A 583 -2.74 18.96 -18.43
C GLY A 583 -2.55 17.65 -17.64
N ASP A 584 -2.18 17.72 -16.35
CA ASP A 584 -2.02 16.54 -15.50
C ASP A 584 -3.38 15.86 -15.22
N LYS A 585 -3.46 14.58 -15.59
CA LYS A 585 -4.67 13.74 -15.44
C LYS A 585 -4.81 13.15 -14.03
N ALA A 586 -3.74 13.10 -13.26
CA ALA A 586 -3.75 12.62 -11.87
C ALA A 586 -4.31 13.66 -10.90
N LEU A 587 -4.25 14.96 -11.23
CA LEU A 587 -4.65 16.07 -10.36
C LEU A 587 -5.99 15.86 -9.64
N ALA A 588 -7.02 15.36 -10.33
CA ALA A 588 -8.30 15.04 -9.72
C ALA A 588 -8.16 13.98 -8.61
N LYS A 589 -7.46 12.86 -8.86
CA LYS A 589 -7.18 11.83 -7.85
C LYS A 589 -6.36 12.41 -6.69
N THR A 590 -5.35 13.22 -7.00
CA THR A 590 -4.48 13.90 -6.02
C THR A 590 -5.29 14.75 -5.04
N VAL A 591 -6.09 15.71 -5.52
CA VAL A 591 -6.80 16.67 -4.64
C VAL A 591 -8.04 16.11 -3.93
N LEU A 592 -8.31 14.80 -4.03
CA LEU A 592 -9.42 14.14 -3.34
C LEU A 592 -9.42 14.39 -1.82
N GLY A 593 -8.24 14.58 -1.22
CA GLY A 593 -8.05 14.94 0.18
C GLY A 593 -8.70 16.27 0.62
N LEU A 594 -8.94 17.21 -0.31
CA LEU A 594 -9.72 18.44 -0.07
C LEU A 594 -11.23 18.17 -0.01
N VAL A 595 -11.69 17.14 -0.74
CA VAL A 595 -13.12 16.80 -0.86
C VAL A 595 -13.56 15.90 0.28
N ARG A 596 -12.72 14.97 0.72
CA ARG A 596 -12.99 14.09 1.87
C ARG A 596 -11.67 13.62 2.52
N PRO A 597 -11.68 13.18 3.80
CA PRO A 597 -10.54 12.47 4.35
C PRO A 597 -10.27 11.19 3.54
N ILE A 598 -8.99 10.96 3.25
CA ILE A 598 -8.45 9.77 2.57
C ILE A 598 -7.39 9.06 3.42
N ALA A 599 -7.05 9.61 4.58
CA ALA A 599 -6.11 9.02 5.54
C ALA A 599 -6.44 9.44 6.98
N ILE A 600 -5.78 8.78 7.93
CA ILE A 600 -5.59 9.22 9.31
C ILE A 600 -4.18 9.79 9.37
N ASP A 601 -4.06 11.11 9.47
CA ASP A 601 -2.77 11.83 9.54
C ASP A 601 -2.22 11.79 10.98
N HIS A 602 -0.92 12.02 11.17
CA HIS A 602 -0.25 11.94 12.48
C HIS A 602 -0.53 10.61 13.21
N PHE A 603 -0.62 9.53 12.44
CA PHE A 603 -0.94 8.22 12.94
C PHE A 603 0.16 7.74 13.87
N ALA A 604 -0.23 7.35 15.08
CA ALA A 604 0.71 6.89 16.10
C ALA A 604 0.08 5.83 16.99
N ILE A 605 0.89 4.86 17.39
CA ILE A 605 0.54 3.77 18.29
C ILE A 605 1.32 3.97 19.59
N ARG A 606 0.66 3.84 20.75
CA ARG A 606 1.27 4.04 22.07
C ARG A 606 0.90 2.91 23.02
N GLY A 607 1.80 2.56 23.94
CA GLY A 607 1.58 1.51 24.96
C GLY A 607 1.99 0.10 24.52
N VAL A 608 2.86 0.00 23.53
CA VAL A 608 3.52 -1.20 23.01
C VAL A 608 4.92 -0.77 22.52
N ASP A 609 5.91 -1.67 22.59
CA ASP A 609 7.19 -1.49 21.91
C ASP A 609 7.11 -2.13 20.52
N LEU A 610 7.52 -1.38 19.51
CA LEU A 610 7.47 -1.73 18.09
C LEU A 610 8.82 -1.45 17.41
N SER A 611 9.89 -1.30 18.18
CA SER A 611 11.23 -0.97 17.67
C SER A 611 11.86 -2.08 16.80
N GLU A 612 11.39 -3.33 16.98
CA GLU A 612 11.79 -4.50 16.19
C GLU A 612 10.79 -4.84 15.07
N ALA A 613 9.69 -4.09 14.94
CA ALA A 613 8.68 -4.27 13.91
C ALA A 613 8.86 -3.29 12.72
N GLN A 614 8.04 -3.46 11.69
CA GLN A 614 7.95 -2.48 10.59
C GLN A 614 7.66 -1.06 11.13
N GLU A 615 8.29 -0.04 10.53
CA GLU A 615 8.08 1.34 10.94
C GLU A 615 6.59 1.76 10.87
N VAL A 616 6.11 2.38 11.94
CA VAL A 616 4.71 2.87 12.02
C VAL A 616 4.56 4.07 11.08
N PRO A 617 3.69 4.00 10.05
CA PRO A 617 3.58 5.09 9.08
C PRO A 617 2.98 6.34 9.72
N GLU A 618 3.56 7.52 9.46
CA GLU A 618 3.03 8.81 9.94
C GLU A 618 1.58 9.10 9.47
N THR A 619 1.16 8.46 8.38
CA THR A 619 -0.17 8.63 7.77
C THR A 619 -0.73 7.29 7.33
N LEU A 620 -1.77 6.80 8.02
CA LEU A 620 -2.46 5.57 7.65
C LEU A 620 -3.55 5.87 6.60
N ARG A 621 -3.25 5.61 5.32
CA ARG A 621 -4.20 5.78 4.20
C ARG A 621 -5.41 4.85 4.34
N GLU A 622 -6.55 5.25 3.76
CA GLU A 622 -7.73 4.38 3.69
C GLU A 622 -7.44 3.09 2.91
N GLY A 623 -8.04 1.98 3.35
CA GLY A 623 -7.78 0.65 2.79
C GLY A 623 -6.39 0.06 3.07
N ALA A 624 -5.46 0.80 3.69
CA ALA A 624 -4.18 0.27 4.17
C ALA A 624 -4.35 -0.42 5.54
N GLY A 625 -3.33 -1.16 5.96
CA GLY A 625 -3.26 -1.71 7.31
C GLY A 625 -1.83 -1.89 7.80
N TYR A 626 -1.69 -2.19 9.08
CA TYR A 626 -0.42 -2.29 9.78
C TYR A 626 -0.43 -3.52 10.71
N ARG A 627 0.59 -4.38 10.59
CA ARG A 627 0.74 -5.67 11.29
C ARG A 627 2.08 -5.62 12.02
N ALA A 628 2.10 -6.11 13.25
CA ALA A 628 3.33 -6.34 14.00
C ALA A 628 3.13 -7.52 14.97
N MET A 629 4.07 -8.45 14.98
CA MET A 629 4.37 -9.29 16.13
C MET A 629 5.62 -8.69 16.79
N THR A 630 5.68 -8.65 18.13
CA THR A 630 6.93 -8.34 18.85
C THR A 630 7.09 -9.21 20.09
N GLY A 631 8.32 -9.66 20.31
CA GLY A 631 8.76 -10.23 21.58
C GLY A 631 8.70 -9.18 22.69
N ALA A 632 8.16 -9.55 23.86
CA ALA A 632 8.01 -8.65 24.99
C ALA A 632 7.93 -9.40 26.33
N LYS A 633 8.80 -9.03 27.27
CA LYS A 633 8.84 -9.57 28.63
C LYS A 633 7.55 -9.36 29.44
N ASP A 634 6.89 -8.21 29.28
CA ASP A 634 5.50 -8.01 29.71
C ASP A 634 4.67 -7.55 28.51
N PRO A 635 4.02 -8.46 27.77
CA PRO A 635 3.25 -8.13 26.58
C PRO A 635 2.04 -7.30 26.98
N THR A 636 1.74 -6.26 26.21
CA THR A 636 0.79 -5.22 26.67
C THR A 636 -0.65 -5.70 26.71
N ARG A 637 -1.44 -5.11 27.62
CA ARG A 637 -2.89 -5.37 27.72
C ARG A 637 -3.74 -4.42 26.88
N SER A 638 -3.18 -3.29 26.46
CA SER A 638 -3.89 -2.29 25.68
C SER A 638 -2.97 -1.32 24.99
N VAL A 639 -3.28 -1.00 23.73
CA VAL A 639 -2.63 0.07 22.98
C VAL A 639 -3.59 1.24 22.76
N VAL A 640 -3.03 2.43 22.59
CA VAL A 640 -3.77 3.64 22.22
C VAL A 640 -3.31 4.07 20.84
N ILE A 641 -4.20 3.96 19.86
CA ILE A 641 -4.03 4.48 18.52
C ILE A 641 -4.52 5.93 18.52
N THR A 642 -3.72 6.84 17.96
CA THR A 642 -4.04 8.26 17.82
C THR A 642 -3.76 8.75 16.40
N GLY A 643 -4.37 9.88 16.03
CA GLY A 643 -4.07 10.62 14.81
C GLY A 643 -5.02 11.80 14.65
N LYS A 644 -5.15 12.33 13.44
CA LYS A 644 -6.20 13.29 13.05
C LYS A 644 -6.92 12.81 11.78
N ILE A 645 -8.21 13.10 11.66
CA ILE A 645 -8.99 12.98 10.42
C ILE A 645 -9.32 14.42 10.01
N TRP A 646 -8.59 14.95 9.02
CA TRP A 646 -8.42 16.40 8.86
C TRP A 646 -7.97 17.03 10.19
N ALA A 647 -8.53 18.14 10.67
CA ALA A 647 -8.20 18.67 12.00
C ALA A 647 -8.87 17.93 13.18
N THR A 648 -9.79 17.00 12.93
CA THR A 648 -10.52 16.31 14.02
C THR A 648 -9.62 15.25 14.67
N PRO A 649 -9.27 15.34 15.96
CA PRO A 649 -8.43 14.33 16.60
C PRO A 649 -9.13 12.97 16.64
N PHE A 650 -8.39 11.93 16.28
CA PHE A 650 -8.80 10.53 16.37
C PHE A 650 -8.08 9.85 17.54
N ARG A 651 -8.83 9.05 18.32
CA ARG A 651 -8.27 8.23 19.40
C ARG A 651 -9.08 6.95 19.57
N ARG A 652 -8.40 5.81 19.54
CA ARG A 652 -8.96 4.48 19.82
C ARG A 652 -8.11 3.79 20.89
N VAL A 653 -8.76 3.20 21.88
CA VAL A 653 -8.11 2.25 22.80
C VAL A 653 -8.46 0.85 22.33
N VAL A 654 -7.45 0.04 22.08
CA VAL A 654 -7.58 -1.39 21.76
C VAL A 654 -7.15 -2.16 22.99
N ARG A 655 -7.86 -3.23 23.34
CA ARG A 655 -7.50 -4.15 24.43
C ARG A 655 -7.30 -5.53 23.84
N HIS A 656 -6.53 -6.35 24.53
CA HIS A 656 -6.36 -7.74 24.13
C HIS A 656 -7.69 -8.51 24.29
N GLU A 657 -7.94 -9.47 23.40
CA GLU A 657 -9.18 -10.25 23.35
C GLU A 657 -8.85 -11.76 23.37
N PRO A 658 -9.41 -12.58 24.29
CA PRO A 658 -8.98 -13.97 24.47
C PRO A 658 -9.04 -14.88 23.23
N GLY A 659 -9.96 -14.60 22.29
CA GLY A 659 -10.03 -15.35 21.02
C GLY A 659 -8.85 -15.04 20.08
N PHE A 660 -8.38 -13.79 20.09
CA PHE A 660 -7.24 -13.33 19.31
C PHE A 660 -5.91 -13.59 20.04
N ASP A 661 -5.89 -13.61 21.38
CA ASP A 661 -4.77 -14.10 22.19
C ASP A 661 -4.44 -15.56 21.83
N ALA A 662 -5.45 -16.43 21.73
CA ALA A 662 -5.27 -17.82 21.32
C ALA A 662 -4.78 -17.96 19.87
N ALA A 663 -5.32 -17.17 18.93
CA ALA A 663 -4.83 -17.19 17.55
C ALA A 663 -3.37 -16.70 17.48
N THR A 664 -3.02 -15.65 18.22
CA THR A 664 -1.65 -15.15 18.32
C THR A 664 -0.70 -16.20 18.89
N ALA A 665 -1.11 -16.97 19.91
CA ALA A 665 -0.32 -18.07 20.44
C ALA A 665 -0.13 -19.23 19.45
N ALA A 666 -0.98 -19.34 18.42
CA ALA A 666 -0.74 -20.26 17.31
C ALA A 666 0.20 -19.65 16.25
N PHE A 667 0.06 -18.36 15.96
CA PHE A 667 0.89 -17.63 15.00
C PHE A 667 2.37 -17.54 15.42
N VAL A 668 2.69 -17.58 16.72
CA VAL A 668 4.09 -17.68 17.20
C VAL A 668 4.86 -18.84 16.55
N PHE A 669 4.20 -19.92 16.14
CA PHE A 669 4.85 -21.03 15.43
C PHE A 669 4.79 -20.86 13.91
N SER A 670 3.64 -20.45 13.34
CA SER A 670 3.50 -20.33 11.87
C SER A 670 4.09 -19.05 11.26
N GLU A 671 4.55 -18.11 12.09
CA GLU A 671 5.39 -16.96 11.71
C GLU A 671 6.85 -17.15 12.21
N ASP A 672 7.22 -18.35 12.67
CA ASP A 672 8.57 -18.77 13.11
C ASP A 672 9.18 -18.07 14.36
N GLU A 673 8.42 -17.17 14.99
CA GLU A 673 8.73 -16.36 16.21
C GLU A 673 9.02 -17.15 17.51
N HIS A 674 9.50 -18.39 17.43
CA HIS A 674 9.57 -19.33 18.55
C HIS A 674 10.99 -19.70 19.01
N ASP A 675 12.03 -19.33 18.25
CA ASP A 675 13.43 -19.75 18.47
C ASP A 675 14.00 -19.39 19.86
N GLU A 676 13.57 -18.29 20.48
CA GLU A 676 14.05 -17.86 21.79
C GLU A 676 13.40 -18.61 22.98
N LEU A 677 12.35 -19.41 22.73
CA LEU A 677 11.57 -20.07 23.78
C LEU A 677 12.21 -21.40 24.23
N THR A 678 12.12 -21.70 25.53
CA THR A 678 12.41 -23.07 26.01
C THR A 678 11.32 -24.06 25.62
N LYS A 679 11.60 -25.37 25.67
CA LYS A 679 10.60 -26.42 25.42
C LYS A 679 9.33 -26.25 26.27
N GLU A 680 9.48 -25.89 27.55
CA GLU A 680 8.36 -25.66 28.47
C GLU A 680 7.54 -24.42 28.12
N GLU A 681 8.20 -23.38 27.60
CA GLU A 681 7.57 -22.15 27.12
C GLU A 681 6.82 -22.39 25.82
N MET A 682 7.46 -23.05 24.84
CA MET A 682 6.82 -23.52 23.60
C MET A 682 5.59 -24.38 23.91
N LEU A 683 5.68 -25.32 24.87
CA LEU A 683 4.54 -26.14 25.28
C LEU A 683 3.38 -25.28 25.80
N ARG A 684 3.64 -24.32 26.69
CA ARG A 684 2.60 -23.41 27.20
C ARG A 684 1.96 -22.60 26.07
N VAL A 685 2.74 -22.06 25.15
CA VAL A 685 2.25 -21.25 24.02
C VAL A 685 1.42 -22.12 23.06
N ALA A 686 1.92 -23.31 22.69
CA ALA A 686 1.22 -24.26 21.84
C ALA A 686 -0.11 -24.72 22.43
N PHE A 687 -0.17 -25.05 23.73
CA PHE A 687 -1.43 -25.39 24.40
C PHE A 687 -2.40 -24.20 24.49
N ALA A 688 -1.91 -22.96 24.63
CA ALA A 688 -2.74 -21.76 24.63
C ALA A 688 -3.36 -21.49 23.24
N GLY A 689 -2.57 -21.65 22.16
CA GLY A 689 -3.05 -21.52 20.79
C GLY A 689 -3.76 -22.76 20.23
N ARG A 690 -3.69 -23.88 20.96
CA ARG A 690 -4.08 -25.23 20.51
C ARG A 690 -3.36 -25.67 19.22
N ALA A 691 -2.16 -25.12 19.00
CA ALA A 691 -1.39 -25.29 17.79
C ALA A 691 -0.60 -26.60 17.81
N VAL A 692 -0.37 -27.19 16.62
CA VAL A 692 0.75 -28.10 16.38
C VAL A 692 2.02 -27.26 16.29
N SER A 693 3.11 -27.74 16.88
CA SER A 693 4.40 -27.05 16.99
C SER A 693 5.54 -28.08 17.10
N PRO A 694 6.84 -27.70 17.08
CA PRO A 694 7.93 -28.66 17.25
C PRO A 694 7.81 -29.55 18.51
N VAL A 695 7.11 -29.06 19.53
CA VAL A 695 6.93 -29.72 20.83
C VAL A 695 5.54 -30.32 21.05
N THR A 696 4.59 -30.14 20.13
CA THR A 696 3.21 -30.67 20.26
C THR A 696 2.69 -31.36 19.00
N SER A 697 1.73 -32.27 19.15
CA SER A 697 1.06 -32.92 18.02
C SER A 697 -0.35 -33.35 18.40
N TYR A 698 -1.24 -33.43 17.39
CA TYR A 698 -2.59 -33.94 17.58
C TYR A 698 -2.65 -35.45 17.36
N LEU A 699 -3.26 -36.18 18.29
CA LEU A 699 -3.58 -37.60 18.15
C LEU A 699 -5.10 -37.82 18.30
N ALA A 700 -5.76 -38.27 17.23
CA ALA A 700 -7.16 -38.67 17.24
C ALA A 700 -7.28 -40.20 17.23
N THR A 701 -8.22 -40.77 17.99
CA THR A 701 -8.44 -42.23 18.06
C THR A 701 -9.93 -42.59 18.16
N GLU A 702 -10.37 -43.67 17.51
CA GLU A 702 -11.69 -44.27 17.76
C GLU A 702 -11.69 -45.01 19.11
N PRO A 703 -12.67 -44.78 20.01
CA PRO A 703 -12.89 -45.62 21.20
C PRO A 703 -13.52 -46.97 20.80
N GLY A 704 -12.68 -47.99 20.63
CA GLY A 704 -13.10 -49.37 20.33
C GLY A 704 -12.05 -50.13 19.53
N VAL A 705 -12.32 -51.42 19.26
CA VAL A 705 -11.39 -52.33 18.59
C VAL A 705 -11.69 -52.43 17.09
N ARG A 706 -10.65 -52.39 16.25
CA ARG A 706 -10.67 -52.93 14.88
C ARG A 706 -9.47 -53.83 14.62
N PRO A 707 -9.56 -54.89 13.79
CA PRO A 707 -8.43 -55.80 13.57
C PRO A 707 -7.41 -55.21 12.58
N SER A 708 -6.21 -54.88 13.04
CA SER A 708 -5.00 -54.79 12.20
C SER A 708 -3.76 -55.13 13.04
N THR A 709 -2.73 -55.73 12.44
CA THR A 709 -1.62 -56.40 13.16
C THR A 709 -0.25 -56.21 12.51
N GLU A 710 -0.01 -55.09 11.83
CA GLU A 710 1.25 -54.79 11.12
C GLU A 710 1.60 -53.30 11.33
N GLY A 711 2.85 -53.01 11.73
CA GLY A 711 3.35 -51.65 12.05
C GLY A 711 4.70 -51.30 11.39
N LEU A 712 5.22 -50.09 11.62
CA LEU A 712 6.30 -49.45 10.83
C LEU A 712 7.36 -48.74 11.71
N LEU A 713 8.57 -48.51 11.18
CA LEU A 713 9.77 -47.97 11.87
C LEU A 713 10.45 -46.84 11.06
N GLY A 714 11.21 -45.92 11.71
CA GLY A 714 11.92 -44.79 11.07
C GLY A 714 12.93 -44.09 12.02
N GLU A 715 13.66 -43.05 11.56
CA GLU A 715 14.74 -42.32 12.29
C GLU A 715 14.97 -40.86 11.78
N GLU A 716 15.69 -40.01 12.54
CA GLU A 716 15.72 -38.51 12.45
C GLU A 716 17.15 -37.85 12.38
N ILE A 717 17.26 -36.73 11.63
CA ILE A 717 17.72 -35.32 11.90
C ILE A 717 19.03 -34.96 12.71
N GLY A 718 19.73 -33.86 12.33
CA GLY A 718 20.74 -33.09 13.11
C GLY A 718 21.29 -31.79 12.42
N GLU A 719 21.76 -30.76 13.16
CA GLU A 719 21.81 -29.30 12.78
C GLU A 719 23.20 -28.55 12.81
N SER A 720 23.21 -27.22 12.46
CA SER A 720 24.01 -26.08 13.05
C SER A 720 25.52 -25.84 12.68
N PHE A 721 26.17 -24.64 12.61
CA PHE A 721 25.88 -23.20 12.27
C PHE A 721 27.22 -22.36 12.14
N GLY A 722 27.25 -21.06 11.76
CA GLY A 722 28.46 -20.16 11.81
C GLY A 722 28.32 -18.67 11.35
N VAL A 723 29.13 -17.70 11.86
CA VAL A 723 28.83 -16.22 11.91
C VAL A 723 30.00 -15.22 11.60
N GLY A 724 29.70 -14.00 11.05
CA GLY A 724 30.43 -12.68 11.24
C GLY A 724 30.91 -11.89 9.97
N GLY A 725 31.07 -10.54 9.88
CA GLY A 725 30.74 -9.35 10.73
C GLY A 725 31.53 -8.00 10.43
N LEU A 726 30.99 -6.80 10.80
CA LEU A 726 31.58 -5.41 10.95
C LEU A 726 31.84 -4.42 9.75
N GLY A 727 31.54 -3.08 9.88
CA GLY A 727 32.31 -2.03 9.11
C GLY A 727 31.99 -0.50 8.83
N MET A 728 31.14 0.29 9.53
CA MET A 728 31.09 1.80 9.69
C MET A 728 31.58 2.92 8.66
N VAL A 729 30.65 3.87 8.30
CA VAL A 729 30.65 5.39 8.32
C VAL A 729 31.48 6.36 7.40
N GLY A 730 30.83 7.43 6.88
CA GLY A 730 31.43 8.76 6.51
C GLY A 730 30.50 9.78 5.79
N ALA A 731 30.56 11.11 6.07
CA ALA A 731 29.62 12.15 5.54
C ALA A 731 30.23 13.56 5.27
N GLY A 732 29.51 14.47 4.56
CA GLY A 732 29.83 15.91 4.43
C GLY A 732 29.01 16.69 3.37
N GLY A 733 28.78 18.00 3.54
CA GLY A 733 27.96 18.85 2.63
C GLY A 733 28.43 20.32 2.52
N GLY A 734 27.63 21.22 1.91
CA GLY A 734 27.88 22.68 1.85
C GLY A 734 27.34 23.39 0.59
N GLY A 735 26.88 24.64 0.69
CA GLY A 735 26.27 25.42 -0.41
C GLY A 735 26.76 26.88 -0.51
N GLY A 736 26.06 27.75 -1.26
CA GLY A 736 26.34 29.19 -1.34
C GLY A 736 25.55 29.96 -2.42
N GLY A 737 25.31 31.26 -2.22
CA GLY A 737 24.60 32.16 -3.15
C GLY A 737 25.07 33.62 -3.05
N SER A 738 24.58 34.51 -3.92
CA SER A 738 25.00 35.93 -4.03
C SER A 738 23.87 36.85 -4.54
N GLY A 739 23.84 38.12 -4.12
CA GLY A 739 22.71 39.07 -4.36
C GLY A 739 22.97 40.27 -5.30
N GLY A 740 21.88 41.01 -5.57
CA GLY A 740 21.76 42.10 -6.57
C GLY A 740 21.85 43.56 -6.06
N ALA A 741 21.28 44.50 -6.82
CA ALA A 741 21.56 45.95 -6.79
C ALA A 741 20.36 46.82 -6.34
N PRO A 742 20.57 48.08 -5.87
CA PRO A 742 19.55 48.85 -5.12
C PRO A 742 18.51 49.63 -5.96
N LEU A 743 17.44 50.07 -5.28
CA LEU A 743 16.15 50.50 -5.85
C LEU A 743 15.78 52.00 -5.67
N PRO A 744 14.77 52.51 -6.41
CA PRO A 744 14.24 53.88 -6.25
C PRO A 744 13.38 54.07 -4.98
N SER A 745 13.17 55.32 -4.55
CA SER A 745 12.41 55.66 -3.32
C SER A 745 10.91 55.98 -3.57
N PHE A 746 10.07 55.74 -2.57
CA PHE A 746 8.62 55.94 -2.66
C PHE A 746 8.18 57.39 -2.85
N GLU A 747 8.91 58.37 -2.34
CA GLU A 747 8.64 59.79 -2.57
C GLU A 747 8.65 60.11 -4.07
N SER A 748 9.60 59.52 -4.81
CA SER A 748 9.72 59.70 -6.26
C SER A 748 8.59 59.03 -7.03
N LEU A 749 8.08 57.90 -6.54
CA LEU A 749 7.00 57.14 -7.15
C LEU A 749 5.61 57.77 -6.90
N LEU A 750 5.39 58.38 -5.73
CA LEU A 750 4.11 58.99 -5.35
C LEU A 750 3.95 60.46 -5.78
N ALA A 751 5.03 61.15 -6.15
CA ALA A 751 5.00 62.57 -6.54
C ALA A 751 3.90 62.93 -7.59
N PRO A 752 3.67 62.16 -8.67
CA PRO A 752 2.61 62.48 -9.64
C PRO A 752 1.19 62.37 -9.06
N ALA A 753 1.01 61.62 -7.97
CA ALA A 753 -0.28 61.50 -7.30
C ALA A 753 -0.49 62.59 -6.24
N VAL A 754 0.59 63.04 -5.59
CA VAL A 754 0.56 64.23 -4.73
C VAL A 754 0.02 65.45 -5.48
N GLU A 755 0.52 65.69 -6.70
CA GLU A 755 0.03 66.78 -7.56
C GLU A 755 -1.49 66.69 -7.82
N ARG A 756 -2.00 65.48 -8.12
CA ARG A 756 -3.43 65.24 -8.35
C ARG A 756 -4.27 65.48 -7.09
N CYS A 757 -3.83 64.96 -5.94
CA CYS A 757 -4.53 65.14 -4.67
C CYS A 757 -4.56 66.61 -4.23
N VAL A 758 -3.45 67.34 -4.34
CA VAL A 758 -3.38 68.78 -4.05
C VAL A 758 -4.33 69.57 -4.97
N ALA A 759 -4.38 69.25 -6.27
CA ALA A 759 -5.28 69.91 -7.22
C ALA A 759 -6.77 69.66 -6.91
N ALA A 760 -7.12 68.44 -6.48
CA ALA A 760 -8.49 68.06 -6.14
C ALA A 760 -8.96 68.65 -4.81
N HIS A 761 -8.16 68.53 -3.74
CA HIS A 761 -8.58 68.86 -2.37
C HIS A 761 -8.19 70.27 -1.91
N LYS A 762 -7.25 70.94 -2.59
CA LYS A 762 -6.79 72.32 -2.30
C LYS A 762 -6.47 72.53 -0.81
N PRO A 763 -5.57 71.73 -0.22
CA PRO A 763 -5.25 71.82 1.20
C PRO A 763 -4.63 73.17 1.57
N ALA A 764 -4.71 73.53 2.86
CA ALA A 764 -4.06 74.73 3.38
C ALA A 764 -2.53 74.62 3.30
N SER A 765 -1.84 75.77 3.27
CA SER A 765 -0.38 75.85 3.30
C SER A 765 0.19 75.17 4.55
N GLY A 766 1.18 74.30 4.39
CA GLY A 766 1.74 73.50 5.47
C GLY A 766 0.95 72.23 5.78
N TRP A 767 0.28 71.66 4.76
CA TRP A 767 -0.28 70.31 4.83
C TRP A 767 0.85 69.28 4.94
N LYS A 768 0.55 68.12 5.54
CA LYS A 768 1.47 67.00 5.67
C LYS A 768 0.69 65.70 5.85
N VAL A 769 1.10 64.63 5.16
CA VAL A 769 0.62 63.27 5.38
C VAL A 769 1.82 62.35 5.52
N GLU A 770 1.85 61.57 6.60
CA GLU A 770 2.83 60.51 6.84
C GLU A 770 2.16 59.16 6.56
N LEU A 771 2.74 58.40 5.63
CA LEU A 771 2.29 57.07 5.24
C LEU A 771 3.31 56.03 5.70
N GLU A 772 2.82 54.91 6.21
CA GLU A 772 3.56 53.65 6.28
C GLU A 772 3.06 52.75 5.14
N LEU A 773 3.96 52.34 4.25
CA LEU A 773 3.68 51.40 3.15
C LEU A 773 4.47 50.11 3.37
N GLU A 774 3.85 48.96 3.20
CA GLU A 774 4.51 47.65 3.36
C GLU A 774 4.62 46.93 2.01
N THR A 775 5.79 46.34 1.69
CA THR A 775 6.02 45.63 0.40
C THR A 775 6.39 44.16 0.51
N THR A 776 5.99 43.37 -0.49
CA THR A 776 6.33 41.94 -0.66
C THR A 776 6.99 41.68 -2.03
N GLY A 777 8.11 42.35 -2.33
CA GLY A 777 8.92 42.11 -3.54
C GLY A 777 8.35 42.66 -4.86
N VAL A 778 7.04 42.50 -5.10
CA VAL A 778 6.36 42.93 -6.35
C VAL A 778 5.11 43.79 -6.12
N GLU A 779 4.70 43.93 -4.86
CA GLU A 779 3.43 44.50 -4.42
C GLU A 779 3.56 45.37 -3.16
N ILE A 780 2.61 46.31 -2.99
CA ILE A 780 2.33 46.99 -1.72
C ILE A 780 1.16 46.27 -1.04
N VAL A 781 1.40 45.64 0.12
CA VAL A 781 0.41 44.82 0.85
C VAL A 781 -0.28 45.54 2.00
N ASP A 782 0.23 46.70 2.40
CA ASP A 782 -0.41 47.55 3.41
C ASP A 782 -0.09 49.04 3.18
N VAL A 783 -1.05 49.91 3.52
CA VAL A 783 -0.89 51.37 3.52
C VAL A 783 -1.65 51.95 4.71
N LEU A 784 -0.94 52.66 5.59
CA LEU A 784 -1.50 53.31 6.77
C LEU A 784 -1.10 54.79 6.82
N ALA A 785 -2.09 55.70 6.84
CA ALA A 785 -1.84 57.09 7.22
C ALA A 785 -1.62 57.17 8.75
N THR A 786 -0.39 57.46 9.16
CA THR A 786 0.00 57.54 10.59
C THR A 786 -0.14 58.94 11.17
N SER A 787 -0.01 59.97 10.34
CA SER A 787 -0.43 61.33 10.71
C SER A 787 -0.89 62.13 9.48
N ALA A 788 -1.86 63.02 9.67
CA ALA A 788 -2.44 63.82 8.60
C ALA A 788 -2.78 65.25 9.06
N ARG A 789 -2.41 66.23 8.24
CA ARG A 789 -2.79 67.64 8.33
C ARG A 789 -3.13 68.12 6.94
N GLY A 790 -4.41 68.30 6.63
CA GLY A 790 -4.90 68.69 5.32
C GLY A 790 -6.14 67.89 4.95
N LYS A 791 -7.28 68.56 4.76
CA LYS A 791 -8.59 67.91 4.66
C LYS A 791 -8.70 67.04 3.39
N GLY A 792 -8.84 65.73 3.56
CA GLY A 792 -8.99 64.76 2.46
C GLY A 792 -7.70 64.42 1.72
N MET A 793 -6.54 64.90 2.20
CA MET A 793 -5.24 64.54 1.61
C MET A 793 -4.81 63.13 2.02
N ASP A 794 -5.18 62.71 3.23
CA ASP A 794 -4.98 61.36 3.76
C ASP A 794 -5.70 60.30 2.93
N GLU A 795 -7.01 60.41 2.78
CA GLU A 795 -7.81 59.46 1.98
C GLU A 795 -7.30 59.41 0.53
N CYS A 796 -7.03 60.56 -0.09
CA CYS A 796 -6.55 60.63 -1.47
C CYS A 796 -5.15 60.02 -1.65
N LEU A 797 -4.21 60.28 -0.72
CA LEU A 797 -2.84 59.75 -0.82
C LEU A 797 -2.76 58.26 -0.45
N VAL A 798 -3.64 57.77 0.44
CA VAL A 798 -3.77 56.32 0.72
C VAL A 798 -4.29 55.59 -0.51
N GLU A 799 -5.36 56.06 -1.17
CA GLU A 799 -5.83 55.44 -2.42
C GLU A 799 -4.80 55.54 -3.55
N ALA A 800 -4.06 56.65 -3.63
CA ALA A 800 -2.98 56.80 -4.60
C ALA A 800 -1.82 55.81 -4.37
N ALA A 801 -1.47 55.55 -3.12
CA ALA A 801 -0.47 54.55 -2.76
C ALA A 801 -0.95 53.14 -3.07
N TRP A 802 -2.22 52.82 -2.81
CA TRP A 802 -2.82 51.54 -3.23
C TRP A 802 -2.86 51.36 -4.75
N GLN A 803 -2.92 52.44 -5.53
CA GLN A 803 -2.84 52.39 -7.00
C GLN A 803 -1.40 52.37 -7.54
N LEU A 804 -0.38 52.48 -6.69
CA LEU A 804 1.01 52.50 -7.14
C LEU A 804 1.47 51.11 -7.59
N MET A 805 2.02 51.03 -8.79
CA MET A 805 2.67 49.84 -9.32
C MET A 805 4.17 49.93 -9.07
N LEU A 806 4.73 48.99 -8.30
CA LEU A 806 6.18 48.91 -8.10
C LEU A 806 6.89 48.60 -9.43
N PRO A 807 7.95 49.35 -9.79
CA PRO A 807 8.85 48.98 -10.89
C PRO A 807 9.56 47.65 -10.63
N SER A 808 9.92 46.93 -11.69
CA SER A 808 10.70 45.69 -11.62
C SER A 808 12.05 45.87 -10.93
N GLY A 809 12.31 45.09 -9.88
CA GLY A 809 13.60 45.02 -9.18
C GLY A 809 13.47 44.36 -7.79
N ASP A 810 14.58 44.18 -7.09
CA ASP A 810 14.68 43.37 -5.85
C ASP A 810 14.10 44.08 -4.61
N TRP A 811 12.78 44.31 -4.55
CA TRP A 811 12.18 45.04 -3.42
C TRP A 811 12.30 44.24 -2.11
N PRO A 812 12.68 44.90 -0.99
CA PRO A 812 12.83 44.22 0.27
C PRO A 812 11.51 43.61 0.73
N PHE A 813 11.59 42.34 1.14
CA PHE A 813 10.46 41.51 1.46
C PHE A 813 9.98 41.76 2.90
N ARG A 814 8.71 42.14 3.06
CA ARG A 814 8.08 42.57 4.32
C ARG A 814 8.80 43.74 5.01
N GLU A 815 9.25 44.73 4.24
CA GLU A 815 9.74 46.00 4.78
C GLU A 815 8.63 47.07 4.84
N THR A 816 8.60 47.84 5.93
CA THR A 816 7.68 48.98 6.11
C THR A 816 8.40 50.31 5.87
N HIS A 817 8.04 50.98 4.79
CA HIS A 817 8.59 52.25 4.33
C HIS A 817 7.79 53.42 4.92
N LYS A 818 8.47 54.32 5.64
CA LYS A 818 7.87 55.55 6.18
C LYS A 818 8.09 56.71 5.22
N VAL A 819 7.01 57.19 4.62
CA VAL A 819 7.03 58.24 3.58
C VAL A 819 6.32 59.48 4.10
N SER A 820 6.99 60.64 4.01
CA SER A 820 6.47 61.93 4.48
C SER A 820 6.21 62.86 3.30
N LEU A 821 4.94 63.12 2.99
CA LEU A 821 4.49 63.95 1.87
C LEU A 821 3.92 65.28 2.40
N GLY A 822 4.33 66.42 1.84
CA GLY A 822 3.87 67.77 2.26
C GLY A 822 4.52 68.91 1.49
#